data_AF-A0A968VIL1-F1
#
_entry.id   AF-A0A968VIL1-F1
#
_cell.length_a   1.000
_cell.length_b   1.000
_cell.length_c   1.000
_cell.angle_alpha   90.00
_cell.angle_beta   90.00
_cell.angle_gamma   90.00
#
_symmetry.space_group_name_H-M   'P 1'
#
loop_
_entity.id
_entity.type
_entity.pdbx_description
1 polymer ?
#
loop_
_entity_poly.entity_id
_entity_poly.type
_entity_poly.pdbx_seq_one_letter_code
_entity_poly.pdbx_strand_id
1 'polypeptide(L)'
;GPTPGRWVNKIVLVSHLQQFVFEQSLAPLVNGVDIFLAGGSDFILFDETDQPFGSDEAGGPYPTLATNADGDPALLLSTNGEYTYVGRLVVDFDENGVLIPESVDPIISGAYRTTDQGVIDVLGADNPAIASIGTISDPANTVGEIDYVLDSVPGQVENLVESVEAVVESQDSIITGFTDVFLDGIRSNVRTEETNLGNLSSDANLFYAQLFDPSVSVSIQNAGGIRIQIGDLVNVVNDDGTSESFFLPPQANAFRPEGAVSELLIRDVFRFDNGLALQTITLQDLIEQLENGVEVAGLVAEPGQFPQVSGVNFSFDPSLDPGSRIVNAALVDGEGNVTQPLVIDGEFVADPNASIRVAINTFLAGLLAPGIQTPDGYTFEGLAAENPEFADVVDLSQLPRPELVEELLPQLSPTGLTENGQVISVATFLALNNPTPETAFDQAETPVFADGRIQNLGAIDPATGLPRLDSVFAEVSELVFGSPENDELDSEIDPSFDGFGDLIFTGAGADLVDVSQGVGSNRVYGGSGVDELFGGNNDRLFGTLGTDLLDSSEGSGSNRLYGGADVDEIIVGSNDRAFGGLGNDIIDATLSTGGSRLYGGAGDDSFFLGAGDRIIAGAGDDQIFAGVGGENVITGGAGADEFWIANAETPLLPNTITDFEDGADVIGVGGLGASFGSLTLTAADGNTTIALAGNDLAVLLGVEPGVLSEADFVFA
;
A
#
# COMPACT_ATOMS: atom_id res chain seq x y z
N GLY A 1 2.23 24.07 55.80
CA GLY A 1 3.07 22.95 56.29
C GLY A 1 2.91 21.83 55.30
N PRO A 2 3.99 21.18 54.86
CA PRO A 2 3.90 20.18 53.80
C PRO A 2 3.04 19.02 54.28
N THR A 3 2.11 18.59 53.44
CA THR A 3 1.23 17.46 53.72
C THR A 3 2.09 16.21 53.82
N PRO A 4 2.11 15.50 54.96
CA PRO A 4 2.82 14.23 55.06
C PRO A 4 2.07 13.19 54.23
N GLY A 5 2.67 12.66 53.15
CA GLY A 5 2.09 11.48 52.50
C GLY A 5 2.40 11.17 51.03
N ARG A 6 3.12 11.99 50.26
CA ARG A 6 3.60 11.54 48.93
C ARG A 6 5.10 11.27 49.01
N TRP A 7 5.46 9.98 49.10
CA TRP A 7 6.85 9.51 49.01
C TRP A 7 7.35 9.42 47.57
N VAL A 8 6.48 9.69 46.60
CA VAL A 8 6.78 9.69 45.17
C VAL A 8 6.72 11.14 44.69
N ASN A 9 7.86 11.65 44.23
CA ASN A 9 8.03 12.99 43.68
C ASN A 9 8.58 12.96 42.25
N LYS A 10 8.57 11.78 41.61
CA LYS A 10 8.89 11.58 40.20
C LYS A 10 7.81 10.69 39.61
N ILE A 11 7.08 11.17 38.61
CA ILE A 11 5.91 10.49 38.07
C ILE A 11 6.07 10.38 36.56
N VAL A 12 6.03 9.13 36.09
CA VAL A 12 5.96 8.78 34.68
C VAL A 12 4.53 8.32 34.38
N LEU A 13 3.89 8.96 33.42
CA LEU A 13 2.61 8.54 32.86
C LEU A 13 2.88 7.70 31.62
N VAL A 14 2.41 6.45 31.63
CA VAL A 14 2.35 5.60 30.44
C VAL A 14 0.92 5.62 29.95
N SER A 15 0.71 6.01 28.70
CA SER A 15 -0.61 6.13 28.08
C SER A 15 -0.64 5.50 26.70
N HIS A 16 -1.85 5.21 26.22
CA HIS A 16 -2.09 4.63 24.90
C HIS A 16 -3.31 5.31 24.27
N LEU A 17 -3.23 6.63 24.09
CA LEU A 17 -4.37 7.45 23.67
C LEU A 17 -4.66 7.38 22.17
N GLN A 18 -3.95 6.51 21.43
CA GLN A 18 -4.10 6.28 19.98
C GLN A 18 -3.58 7.42 19.09
N GLN A 19 -3.37 8.63 19.62
CA GLN A 19 -2.80 9.77 18.91
C GLN A 19 -1.92 10.62 19.83
N PHE A 20 -0.69 10.90 19.37
CA PHE A 20 0.30 11.67 20.14
C PHE A 20 -0.16 13.08 20.53
N VAL A 21 -1.05 13.70 19.74
CA VAL A 21 -1.63 15.02 20.04
C VAL A 21 -2.44 15.03 21.34
N PHE A 22 -2.98 13.87 21.76
CA PHE A 22 -3.70 13.77 23.02
C PHE A 22 -2.75 13.81 24.21
N GLU A 23 -1.58 13.15 24.14
CA GLU A 23 -0.54 13.32 25.15
C GLU A 23 -0.05 14.78 25.23
N GLN A 24 0.15 15.44 24.07
CA GLN A 24 0.49 16.87 24.02
C GLN A 24 -0.57 17.75 24.70
N SER A 25 -1.85 17.45 24.46
CA SER A 25 -2.98 18.18 25.03
C SER A 25 -3.19 17.86 26.52
N LEU A 26 -2.82 16.66 26.95
CA LEU A 26 -2.96 16.20 28.34
C LEU A 26 -1.89 16.80 29.24
N ALA A 27 -0.65 16.94 28.74
CA ALA A 27 0.48 17.42 29.52
C ALA A 27 0.18 18.69 30.35
N PRO A 28 -0.35 19.80 29.77
CA PRO A 28 -0.65 21.01 30.53
C PRO A 28 -1.84 20.90 31.49
N LEU A 29 -2.56 19.78 31.51
CA LEU A 29 -3.78 19.59 32.31
C LEU A 29 -3.55 18.75 33.58
N VAL A 30 -2.43 18.06 33.70
CA VAL A 30 -2.13 17.16 34.82
C VAL A 30 -1.01 17.69 35.72
N ASN A 31 -1.21 17.58 37.04
CA ASN A 31 -0.26 18.06 38.05
C ASN A 31 0.71 16.93 38.45
N GLY A 32 1.99 17.27 38.56
CA GLY A 32 3.05 16.43 39.08
C GLY A 32 3.54 15.32 38.16
N VAL A 33 3.13 15.29 36.88
CA VAL A 33 3.65 14.34 35.89
C VAL A 33 4.88 14.96 35.22
N ASP A 34 5.98 14.20 35.17
CA ASP A 34 7.26 14.66 34.65
C ASP A 34 7.58 14.08 33.27
N ILE A 35 7.14 12.85 33.00
CA ILE A 35 7.40 12.14 31.74
C ILE A 35 6.11 11.49 31.25
N PHE A 36 5.84 11.62 29.95
CA PHE A 36 4.72 11.03 29.23
C PHE A 36 5.28 10.04 28.20
N LEU A 37 5.06 8.75 28.45
CA LEU A 37 5.36 7.67 27.51
C LEU A 37 4.07 7.38 26.71
N ALA A 38 4.01 7.93 25.49
CA ALA A 38 2.89 7.79 24.58
C ALA A 38 2.94 6.45 23.84
N GLY A 39 1.78 5.97 23.42
CA GLY A 39 1.64 4.75 22.62
C GLY A 39 0.35 4.73 21.80
N GLY A 40 0.31 3.87 20.79
CA GLY A 40 -0.86 3.62 19.95
C GLY A 40 -1.05 4.53 18.74
N SER A 41 -0.21 5.55 18.60
CA SER A 41 -0.26 6.49 17.47
C SER A 41 0.82 6.27 16.43
N ASP A 42 1.75 5.34 16.69
CA ASP A 42 2.93 5.06 15.84
C ASP A 42 3.77 6.32 15.53
N PHE A 43 3.66 7.35 16.38
CA PHE A 43 4.29 8.66 16.16
C PHE A 43 5.77 8.57 16.53
N ILE A 44 6.63 8.93 15.59
CA ILE A 44 8.07 8.76 15.74
C ILE A 44 8.71 10.08 16.17
N LEU A 45 9.54 10.03 17.20
CA LEU A 45 10.39 11.15 17.60
C LEU A 45 11.84 10.73 17.40
N PHE A 46 12.65 11.60 16.78
CA PHE A 46 14.09 11.40 16.62
C PHE A 46 14.88 12.61 17.11
N ASP A 47 16.11 12.41 17.54
CA ASP A 47 17.10 13.47 17.66
C ASP A 47 18.13 13.45 16.52
N GLU A 48 19.13 14.34 16.59
CA GLU A 48 20.14 14.49 15.53
C GLU A 48 21.09 13.29 15.40
N THR A 49 21.08 12.38 16.38
CA THR A 49 21.95 11.19 16.41
C THR A 49 21.24 9.91 15.99
N ASP A 50 19.91 9.91 16.06
CA ASP A 50 19.09 8.77 15.67
C ASP A 50 19.18 8.48 14.17
N GLN A 51 19.05 7.20 13.81
CA GLN A 51 19.09 6.73 12.43
C GLN A 51 17.72 6.14 12.06
N PRO A 52 16.95 6.74 11.14
CA PRO A 52 15.68 6.19 10.70
C PRO A 52 15.85 4.86 9.92
N PHE A 53 14.78 4.08 9.84
CA PHE A 53 14.61 2.97 8.92
C PHE A 53 13.95 3.50 7.65
N GLY A 54 14.50 3.16 6.48
CA GLY A 54 13.91 3.56 5.19
C GLY A 54 13.55 5.05 5.12
N SER A 55 12.28 5.32 4.85
CA SER A 55 11.70 6.66 4.75
C SER A 55 11.05 7.17 6.05
N ASP A 56 11.30 6.55 7.21
CA ASP A 56 10.72 7.01 8.48
C ASP A 56 11.16 8.45 8.79
N GLU A 57 10.18 9.32 9.04
CA GLU A 57 10.42 10.72 9.36
C GLU A 57 10.13 11.05 10.83
N ALA A 58 10.90 11.98 11.38
CA ALA A 58 10.67 12.48 12.73
C ALA A 58 9.43 13.39 12.76
N GLY A 59 8.41 13.01 13.52
CA GLY A 59 7.28 13.88 13.86
C GLY A 59 7.65 15.00 14.85
N GLY A 60 8.83 14.90 15.46
CA GLY A 60 9.37 15.90 16.38
C GLY A 60 10.67 15.45 17.05
N PRO A 61 11.28 16.30 17.88
CA PRO A 61 12.51 15.97 18.58
C PRO A 61 12.26 14.91 19.66
N TYR A 62 13.19 13.96 19.79
CA TYR A 62 13.26 13.04 20.92
C TYR A 62 14.19 13.60 22.02
N PRO A 63 13.75 13.73 23.28
CA PRO A 63 12.36 13.83 23.73
C PRO A 63 11.73 15.19 23.35
N THR A 64 10.40 15.25 23.29
CA THR A 64 9.70 16.53 23.09
C THR A 64 9.46 17.22 24.43
N LEU A 65 9.90 18.48 24.56
CA LEU A 65 9.69 19.27 25.77
C LEU A 65 8.26 19.81 25.87
N ALA A 66 7.66 19.66 27.04
CA ALA A 66 6.35 20.22 27.39
C ALA A 66 6.38 20.88 28.79
N THR A 67 5.21 21.34 29.24
CA THR A 67 5.01 21.94 30.55
C THR A 67 3.75 21.34 31.18
N ASN A 68 3.85 20.89 32.43
CA ASN A 68 2.73 20.30 33.15
C ASN A 68 1.83 21.37 33.80
N ALA A 69 0.74 20.96 34.44
CA ALA A 69 -0.21 21.91 35.05
C ALA A 69 0.37 22.71 36.24
N ASP A 70 1.44 22.24 36.87
CA ASP A 70 2.15 22.97 37.94
C ASP A 70 3.08 24.07 37.38
N GLY A 71 3.29 24.08 36.05
CA GLY A 71 4.24 24.97 35.38
C GLY A 71 5.67 24.42 35.34
N ASP A 72 5.86 23.18 35.78
CA ASP A 72 7.15 22.48 35.77
C ASP A 72 7.41 21.84 34.39
N PRO A 73 8.68 21.67 33.99
CA PRO A 73 9.03 21.02 32.72
C PRO A 73 8.61 19.55 32.73
N ALA A 74 8.15 19.06 31.57
CA ALA A 74 7.84 17.66 31.33
C ALA A 74 8.37 17.19 29.98
N LEU A 75 8.57 15.88 29.80
CA LEU A 75 9.01 15.29 28.54
C LEU A 75 7.96 14.36 27.96
N LEU A 76 7.72 14.46 26.66
CA LEU A 76 6.91 13.52 25.89
C LEU A 76 7.83 12.62 25.06
N LEU A 77 7.50 11.34 25.08
CA LEU A 77 8.24 10.27 24.44
C LEU A 77 7.28 9.46 23.59
N SER A 78 7.70 9.13 22.38
CA SER A 78 7.01 8.22 21.48
C SER A 78 8.02 7.62 20.52
N THR A 79 7.77 6.39 20.11
CA THR A 79 8.49 5.68 19.04
C THR A 79 7.46 5.00 18.14
N ASN A 80 7.89 4.54 16.97
CA ASN A 80 7.03 3.76 16.08
C ASN A 80 6.56 2.45 16.77
N GLY A 81 5.51 1.85 16.21
CA GLY A 81 4.99 0.54 16.59
C GLY A 81 5.91 -0.61 16.15
N GLU A 82 5.37 -1.84 16.26
CA GLU A 82 5.98 -3.08 15.74
C GLU A 82 7.39 -3.42 16.24
N TYR A 83 7.84 -2.78 17.32
CA TYR A 83 9.18 -2.96 17.88
C TYR A 83 10.30 -2.60 16.90
N THR A 84 10.07 -1.70 15.94
CA THR A 84 11.13 -1.19 15.05
C THR A 84 12.13 -0.30 15.80
N TYR A 85 11.70 0.35 16.89
CA TYR A 85 12.58 1.16 17.74
C TYR A 85 12.45 0.83 19.21
N VAL A 86 13.57 0.98 19.93
CA VAL A 86 13.62 1.00 21.40
C VAL A 86 13.95 2.42 21.85
N GLY A 87 12.95 3.12 22.39
CA GLY A 87 13.13 4.44 22.99
C GLY A 87 13.93 4.36 24.29
N ARG A 88 15.01 5.15 24.39
CA ARG A 88 15.85 5.25 25.59
C ARG A 88 15.92 6.71 26.04
N LEU A 89 15.71 6.97 27.33
CA LEU A 89 15.84 8.31 27.90
C LEU A 89 16.72 8.25 29.16
N VAL A 90 17.74 9.10 29.21
CA VAL A 90 18.57 9.34 30.38
C VAL A 90 18.46 10.81 30.77
N VAL A 91 17.85 11.09 31.92
CA VAL A 91 17.59 12.44 32.42
C VAL A 91 17.68 12.48 33.94
N ASP A 92 18.15 13.61 34.47
CA ASP A 92 18.24 13.88 35.90
C ASP A 92 17.02 14.66 36.44
N PHE A 93 16.84 14.54 37.75
CA PHE A 93 15.85 15.27 38.53
C PHE A 93 16.56 16.02 39.65
N ASP A 94 16.02 17.18 40.03
CA ASP A 94 16.50 17.93 41.18
C ASP A 94 16.13 17.27 42.52
N GLU A 95 16.54 17.89 43.64
CA GLU A 95 16.24 17.38 44.98
C GLU A 95 14.74 17.38 45.35
N ASN A 96 13.93 18.17 44.64
CA ASN A 96 12.49 18.26 44.83
C ASN A 96 11.73 17.26 43.95
N GLY A 97 12.41 16.64 42.98
CA GLY A 97 11.82 15.74 42.00
C GLY A 97 11.32 16.46 40.74
N VAL A 98 11.72 17.71 40.52
CA VAL A 98 11.46 18.43 39.28
C VAL A 98 12.48 17.98 38.23
N LEU A 99 12.00 17.66 37.04
CA LEU A 99 12.83 17.27 35.90
C LEU A 99 13.82 18.39 35.50
N ILE A 100 15.04 18.03 35.11
CA ILE A 100 16.07 18.95 34.59
C ILE A 100 16.25 18.69 33.08
N PRO A 101 15.55 19.41 32.18
CA PRO A 101 15.61 19.14 30.73
C PRO A 101 17.02 19.17 30.13
N GLU A 102 17.87 20.08 30.60
CA GLU A 102 19.25 20.23 30.12
C GLU A 102 20.18 19.08 30.53
N SER A 103 19.71 18.16 31.38
CA SER A 103 20.47 16.96 31.78
C SER A 103 20.22 15.75 30.89
N VAL A 104 19.32 15.86 29.90
CA VAL A 104 19.12 14.81 28.90
C VAL A 104 20.46 14.54 28.23
N ASP A 105 20.93 13.29 28.29
CA ASP A 105 22.16 12.88 27.64
C ASP A 105 21.84 12.56 26.17
N PRO A 106 22.25 13.40 25.20
CA PRO A 106 21.90 13.23 23.79
C PRO A 106 22.78 12.17 23.10
N ILE A 107 23.76 11.58 23.80
CA ILE A 107 24.56 10.47 23.25
C ILE A 107 23.88 9.13 23.58
N ILE A 108 23.11 9.09 24.66
CA ILE A 108 22.50 7.86 25.19
C ILE A 108 20.97 7.86 24.99
N SER A 109 20.33 9.02 25.05
CA SER A 109 18.89 9.13 24.80
C SER A 109 18.64 9.17 23.29
N GLY A 110 17.52 8.60 22.85
CA GLY A 110 17.18 8.51 21.43
C GLY A 110 16.28 7.30 21.15
N ALA A 111 15.90 7.15 19.89
CA ALA A 111 15.18 5.98 19.38
C ALA A 111 16.16 5.04 18.66
N TYR A 112 16.51 3.93 19.31
CA TYR A 112 17.47 2.97 18.77
C TYR A 112 16.77 1.98 17.84
N ARG A 113 17.24 1.84 16.60
CA ARG A 113 16.76 0.80 15.67
C ARG A 113 16.97 -0.60 16.25
N THR A 114 16.00 -1.48 16.08
CA THR A 114 16.12 -2.90 16.44
C THR A 114 16.92 -3.68 15.40
N THR A 115 18.20 -3.35 15.27
CA THR A 115 19.20 -4.04 14.43
C THR A 115 20.36 -4.56 15.29
N ASP A 116 21.19 -5.43 14.73
CA ASP A 116 22.47 -5.84 15.34
C ASP A 116 23.34 -4.64 15.73
N GLN A 117 23.40 -3.62 14.86
CA GLN A 117 24.11 -2.38 15.19
C GLN A 117 23.46 -1.65 16.36
N GLY A 118 22.12 -1.57 16.41
CA GLY A 118 21.42 -0.99 17.55
C GLY A 118 21.68 -1.73 18.86
N VAL A 119 21.81 -3.05 18.83
CA VAL A 119 22.22 -3.86 19.99
C VAL A 119 23.64 -3.49 20.43
N ILE A 120 24.57 -3.33 19.49
CA ILE A 120 25.94 -2.86 19.76
C ILE A 120 25.92 -1.44 20.35
N ASP A 121 25.10 -0.54 19.82
CA ASP A 121 25.01 0.85 20.28
C ASP A 121 24.49 0.93 21.72
N VAL A 122 23.59 0.02 22.10
CA VAL A 122 23.05 -0.07 23.46
C VAL A 122 24.00 -0.79 24.43
N LEU A 123 24.57 -1.93 24.04
CA LEU A 123 25.31 -2.86 24.92
C LEU A 123 26.82 -2.68 24.88
N GLY A 124 27.36 -2.09 23.83
CA GLY A 124 28.78 -2.00 23.48
C GLY A 124 29.30 -3.25 22.76
N ALA A 125 30.15 -3.07 21.75
CA ALA A 125 30.71 -4.16 20.94
C ALA A 125 31.53 -5.19 21.74
N ASP A 126 32.12 -4.80 22.87
CA ASP A 126 32.92 -5.66 23.75
C ASP A 126 32.08 -6.44 24.78
N ASN A 127 30.74 -6.40 24.68
CA ASN A 127 29.86 -7.02 25.65
C ASN A 127 29.99 -8.55 25.63
N PRO A 128 30.22 -9.22 26.78
CA PRO A 128 30.43 -10.68 26.83
C PRO A 128 29.20 -11.53 26.44
N ALA A 129 28.02 -10.93 26.26
CA ALA A 129 26.84 -11.61 25.73
C ALA A 129 26.89 -11.80 24.19
N ILE A 130 27.75 -11.05 23.52
CA ILE A 130 27.97 -11.03 22.07
C ILE A 130 29.24 -11.85 21.77
N ALA A 131 29.19 -12.81 20.85
CA ALA A 131 30.39 -13.41 20.27
C ALA A 131 30.64 -12.81 18.88
N SER A 132 31.90 -12.57 18.53
CA SER A 132 32.26 -12.12 17.19
C SER A 132 33.07 -13.21 16.49
N ILE A 133 32.42 -13.93 15.57
CA ILE A 133 33.08 -14.89 14.68
C ILE A 133 32.66 -14.57 13.24
N GLY A 134 33.56 -13.94 12.47
CA GLY A 134 33.39 -13.80 11.02
C GLY A 134 33.90 -12.47 10.47
N THR A 135 35.11 -12.44 9.93
CA THR A 135 35.49 -11.40 8.96
C THR A 135 34.83 -11.74 7.63
N ILE A 136 33.79 -11.00 7.24
CA ILE A 136 33.41 -10.86 5.84
C ILE A 136 33.71 -9.41 5.45
N SER A 137 34.59 -9.28 4.48
CA SER A 137 34.93 -8.03 3.82
C SER A 137 33.79 -7.65 2.87
N ASP A 138 32.88 -6.80 3.33
CA ASP A 138 31.94 -6.07 2.48
C ASP A 138 32.26 -4.56 2.59
N PRO A 139 32.52 -3.84 1.48
CA PRO A 139 32.75 -2.39 1.50
C PRO A 139 31.51 -1.55 1.85
N ALA A 140 30.33 -2.14 1.98
CA ALA A 140 29.05 -1.42 2.15
C ALA A 140 28.67 -1.03 3.60
N ASN A 141 29.55 -1.22 4.58
CA ASN A 141 29.32 -0.79 5.97
C ASN A 141 28.20 -1.56 6.72
N THR A 142 27.86 -2.77 6.26
CA THR A 142 27.05 -3.74 7.02
C THR A 142 27.95 -4.43 8.03
N VAL A 143 27.67 -4.29 9.33
CA VAL A 143 28.35 -5.13 10.33
C VAL A 143 27.97 -6.58 10.06
N GLY A 144 28.96 -7.47 9.96
CA GLY A 144 28.69 -8.89 9.77
C GLY A 144 27.82 -9.45 10.90
N GLU A 145 27.02 -10.46 10.54
CA GLU A 145 26.12 -11.22 11.43
C GLU A 145 26.73 -11.48 12.81
N ILE A 146 26.04 -11.04 13.87
CA ILE A 146 26.49 -11.25 15.25
C ILE A 146 26.18 -12.69 15.66
N ASP A 147 27.22 -13.45 16.03
CA ASP A 147 27.01 -14.76 16.67
C ASP A 147 26.73 -14.55 18.16
N TYR A 148 25.51 -14.81 18.61
CA TYR A 148 25.19 -14.69 20.03
C TYR A 148 25.63 -15.93 20.80
N VAL A 149 26.22 -15.74 21.99
CA VAL A 149 26.48 -16.86 22.89
C VAL A 149 25.14 -17.54 23.22
N LEU A 150 24.92 -18.79 22.78
CA LEU A 150 23.62 -19.48 22.84
C LEU A 150 22.94 -19.45 24.23
N ASP A 151 23.73 -19.57 25.30
CA ASP A 151 23.22 -19.53 26.69
C ASP A 151 23.06 -18.11 27.26
N SER A 152 23.43 -17.06 26.51
CA SER A 152 23.23 -15.67 26.89
C SER A 152 21.78 -15.23 26.61
N VAL A 153 21.36 -14.09 27.17
CA VAL A 153 20.02 -13.56 26.91
C VAL A 153 19.81 -13.25 25.42
N PRO A 154 20.73 -12.55 24.72
CA PRO A 154 20.66 -12.40 23.27
C PRO A 154 20.58 -13.74 22.50
N GLY A 155 21.39 -14.74 22.86
CA GLY A 155 21.35 -16.05 22.19
C GLY A 155 20.04 -16.80 22.41
N GLN A 156 19.40 -16.63 23.56
CA GLN A 156 18.05 -17.17 23.80
C GLN A 156 16.97 -16.44 23.00
N VAL A 157 17.13 -15.13 22.75
CA VAL A 157 16.26 -14.36 21.86
C VAL A 157 16.44 -14.84 20.43
N GLU A 158 17.66 -15.05 19.96
CA GLU A 158 17.95 -15.55 18.61
C GLU A 158 17.28 -16.89 18.34
N ASN A 159 17.43 -17.86 19.24
CA ASN A 159 16.73 -19.15 19.12
C ASN A 159 15.21 -19.01 19.04
N LEU A 160 14.64 -17.99 19.70
CA LEU A 160 13.21 -17.71 19.64
C LEU A 160 12.84 -17.08 18.29
N VAL A 161 13.66 -16.17 17.78
CA VAL A 161 13.51 -15.56 16.44
C VAL A 161 13.53 -16.65 15.38
N GLU A 162 14.55 -17.50 15.33
CA GLU A 162 14.63 -18.63 14.39
C GLU A 162 13.38 -19.54 14.47
N SER A 163 12.87 -19.78 15.68
CA SER A 163 11.68 -20.60 15.89
C SER A 163 10.40 -19.92 15.37
N VAL A 164 10.31 -18.59 15.46
CA VAL A 164 9.20 -17.79 14.95
C VAL A 164 9.30 -17.66 13.43
N GLU A 165 10.51 -17.42 12.89
CA GLU A 165 10.78 -17.41 11.45
C GLU A 165 10.32 -18.69 10.79
N ALA A 166 10.65 -19.86 11.35
CA ALA A 166 10.15 -21.14 10.82
C ALA A 166 8.60 -21.24 10.76
N VAL A 167 7.88 -20.55 11.64
CA VAL A 167 6.41 -20.45 11.58
C VAL A 167 5.98 -19.48 10.48
N VAL A 168 6.62 -18.32 10.39
CA VAL A 168 6.38 -17.30 9.35
C VAL A 168 6.61 -17.90 7.96
N GLU A 169 7.77 -18.53 7.72
CA GLU A 169 8.09 -19.22 6.47
C GLU A 169 7.04 -20.27 6.10
N SER A 170 6.61 -21.07 7.10
CA SER A 170 5.59 -22.08 6.89
C SER A 170 4.24 -21.48 6.51
N GLN A 171 3.86 -20.34 7.10
CA GLN A 171 2.61 -19.65 6.79
C GLN A 171 2.69 -18.93 5.43
N ASP A 172 3.85 -18.36 5.11
CA ASP A 172 4.04 -17.62 3.87
C ASP A 172 4.09 -18.53 2.64
N SER A 173 4.56 -19.76 2.83
CA SER A 173 4.57 -20.80 1.78
C SER A 173 3.17 -21.36 1.46
N ILE A 174 2.13 -21.01 2.23
CA ILE A 174 0.76 -21.50 2.03
C ILE A 174 0.00 -20.48 1.18
N ILE A 175 -0.08 -20.74 -0.12
CA ILE A 175 -0.77 -19.85 -1.07
C ILE A 175 -2.27 -20.12 -1.02
N THR A 176 -3.04 -19.05 -0.80
CA THR A 176 -4.52 -19.09 -0.71
C THR A 176 -5.21 -18.53 -1.94
N GLY A 177 -4.50 -17.75 -2.77
CA GLY A 177 -4.94 -17.24 -4.07
C GLY A 177 -3.97 -16.19 -4.60
N PHE A 178 -4.38 -15.43 -5.60
CA PHE A 178 -3.56 -14.41 -6.26
C PHE A 178 -4.29 -13.06 -6.42
N THR A 179 -3.53 -11.96 -6.47
CA THR A 179 -3.97 -10.60 -6.79
C THR A 179 -2.94 -9.92 -7.70
N ASP A 180 -3.39 -9.26 -8.76
CA ASP A 180 -2.53 -8.47 -9.67
C ASP A 180 -2.44 -7.01 -9.22
N VAL A 181 -3.29 -6.62 -8.28
CA VAL A 181 -3.36 -5.25 -7.75
C VAL A 181 -2.91 -5.21 -6.29
N PHE A 182 -2.48 -4.04 -5.86
CA PHE A 182 -2.33 -3.70 -4.45
C PHE A 182 -3.70 -3.68 -3.76
N LEU A 183 -3.81 -4.32 -2.60
CA LEU A 183 -5.04 -4.37 -1.82
C LEU A 183 -4.94 -3.39 -0.64
N ASP A 184 -5.65 -2.28 -0.74
CA ASP A 184 -5.51 -1.13 0.16
C ASP A 184 -6.16 -1.38 1.53
N GLY A 185 -5.29 -1.67 2.50
CA GLY A 185 -5.59 -1.71 3.94
C GLY A 185 -4.95 -0.57 4.73
N ILE A 186 -4.52 0.49 4.06
CA ILE A 186 -3.87 1.64 4.69
C ILE A 186 -4.87 2.31 5.62
N ARG A 187 -4.42 2.56 6.85
CA ARG A 187 -5.27 3.02 7.96
C ARG A 187 -6.06 4.29 7.63
N SER A 188 -5.45 5.26 6.95
CA SER A 188 -6.09 6.53 6.60
C SER A 188 -7.20 6.35 5.57
N ASN A 189 -7.09 5.37 4.69
CA ASN A 189 -7.99 5.14 3.57
C ASN A 189 -9.14 4.23 4.03
N VAL A 190 -8.81 3.01 4.49
CA VAL A 190 -9.82 2.00 4.88
C VAL A 190 -10.79 2.46 5.97
N ARG A 191 -10.43 3.49 6.75
CA ARG A 191 -11.26 4.07 7.83
C ARG A 191 -12.05 5.32 7.44
N THR A 192 -11.96 5.77 6.19
CA THR A 192 -12.60 7.01 5.74
C THR A 192 -13.30 6.89 4.39
N GLU A 193 -12.95 5.89 3.58
CA GLU A 193 -13.46 5.68 2.22
C GLU A 193 -13.61 4.19 1.87
N GLU A 194 -14.18 3.92 0.69
CA GLU A 194 -14.16 2.57 0.11
C GLU A 194 -12.71 2.15 -0.13
N THR A 195 -12.40 0.87 0.08
CA THR A 195 -11.15 0.32 -0.46
C THR A 195 -11.39 -1.05 -1.07
N ASN A 196 -10.56 -1.45 -2.04
CA ASN A 196 -10.64 -2.72 -2.72
C ASN A 196 -10.41 -3.91 -1.75
N LEU A 197 -9.54 -3.78 -0.74
CA LEU A 197 -9.41 -4.78 0.33
C LEU A 197 -10.64 -4.81 1.25
N GLY A 198 -11.23 -3.65 1.53
CA GLY A 198 -12.50 -3.53 2.24
C GLY A 198 -13.64 -4.26 1.52
N ASN A 199 -13.72 -4.08 0.20
CA ASN A 199 -14.64 -4.76 -0.68
C ASN A 199 -14.41 -6.27 -0.72
N LEU A 200 -13.19 -6.71 -1.05
CA LEU A 200 -12.80 -8.13 -1.11
C LEU A 200 -13.12 -8.86 0.19
N SER A 201 -12.76 -8.27 1.34
CA SER A 201 -12.99 -8.88 2.65
C SER A 201 -14.46 -8.93 3.02
N SER A 202 -15.25 -7.91 2.68
CA SER A 202 -16.69 -7.88 2.93
C SER A 202 -17.45 -8.86 2.04
N ASP A 203 -17.02 -9.00 0.77
CA ASP A 203 -17.54 -9.98 -0.19
C ASP A 203 -17.23 -11.41 0.27
N ALA A 204 -16.00 -11.66 0.71
CA ALA A 204 -15.59 -12.94 1.28
C ALA A 204 -16.40 -13.33 2.52
N ASN A 205 -16.63 -12.38 3.43
CA ASN A 205 -17.46 -12.58 4.61
C ASN A 205 -18.91 -12.92 4.23
N LEU A 206 -19.50 -12.20 3.26
CA LEU A 206 -20.86 -12.46 2.78
C LEU A 206 -20.96 -13.84 2.15
N PHE A 207 -20.04 -14.19 1.24
CA PHE A 207 -19.97 -15.49 0.60
C PHE A 207 -19.87 -16.62 1.64
N TYR A 208 -18.95 -16.49 2.59
CA TYR A 208 -18.72 -17.52 3.60
C TYR A 208 -19.95 -17.69 4.52
N ALA A 209 -20.60 -16.60 4.91
CA ALA A 209 -21.85 -16.63 5.66
C ALA A 209 -22.98 -17.34 4.90
N GLN A 210 -23.08 -17.14 3.58
CA GLN A 210 -24.09 -17.79 2.73
C GLN A 210 -23.91 -19.30 2.61
N LEU A 211 -22.70 -19.84 2.85
CA LEU A 211 -22.48 -21.28 2.96
C LEU A 211 -23.21 -21.91 4.17
N PHE A 212 -23.47 -21.12 5.22
CA PHE A 212 -24.25 -21.55 6.39
C PHE A 212 -25.73 -21.22 6.25
N ASP A 213 -26.02 -20.01 5.77
CA ASP A 213 -27.37 -19.49 5.62
C ASP A 213 -27.50 -18.66 4.33
N PRO A 214 -28.07 -19.24 3.26
CA PRO A 214 -28.24 -18.54 1.99
C PRO A 214 -29.16 -17.30 2.03
N SER A 215 -29.84 -17.03 3.16
CA SER A 215 -30.66 -15.83 3.33
C SER A 215 -29.86 -14.58 3.72
N VAL A 216 -28.59 -14.75 4.12
CA VAL A 216 -27.69 -13.63 4.42
C VAL A 216 -27.50 -12.77 3.17
N SER A 217 -27.78 -11.48 3.31
CA SER A 217 -27.82 -10.55 2.17
C SER A 217 -26.82 -9.41 2.26
N VAL A 218 -26.32 -9.10 3.47
CA VAL A 218 -25.38 -7.99 3.69
C VAL A 218 -24.26 -8.46 4.61
N SER A 219 -23.05 -8.00 4.35
CA SER A 219 -21.91 -8.12 5.25
C SER A 219 -21.43 -6.73 5.67
N ILE A 220 -21.12 -6.56 6.95
CA ILE A 220 -20.49 -5.34 7.48
C ILE A 220 -19.19 -5.71 8.18
N GLN A 221 -18.11 -5.12 7.70
CA GLN A 221 -16.76 -5.26 8.23
C GLN A 221 -16.31 -3.90 8.77
N ASN A 222 -16.04 -3.79 10.07
CA ASN A 222 -15.45 -2.56 10.59
C ASN A 222 -13.98 -2.44 10.16
N ALA A 223 -13.60 -1.25 9.69
CA ALA A 223 -12.26 -0.93 9.22
C ALA A 223 -11.16 -1.17 10.28
N GLY A 224 -11.48 -1.10 11.57
CA GLY A 224 -10.56 -1.41 12.67
C GLY A 224 -10.10 -2.88 12.72
N GLY A 225 -10.85 -3.76 12.05
CA GLY A 225 -10.51 -5.16 11.85
C GLY A 225 -9.57 -5.42 10.66
N ILE A 226 -9.39 -4.44 9.77
CA ILE A 226 -8.41 -4.47 8.67
C ILE A 226 -7.17 -3.72 9.15
N ARG A 227 -6.05 -4.44 9.31
CA ARG A 227 -4.89 -3.94 10.07
C ARG A 227 -3.77 -3.41 9.19
N ILE A 228 -3.65 -3.93 7.99
CA ILE A 228 -2.60 -3.60 7.02
C ILE A 228 -3.10 -3.98 5.61
N GLN A 229 -2.46 -3.43 4.60
CA GLN A 229 -2.59 -3.77 3.18
C GLN A 229 -2.07 -5.18 2.85
N ILE A 230 -2.41 -5.67 1.66
CA ILE A 230 -1.71 -6.79 1.00
C ILE A 230 -1.06 -6.25 -0.27
N GLY A 231 0.25 -6.43 -0.39
CA GLY A 231 1.06 -5.78 -1.43
C GLY A 231 2.07 -4.82 -0.82
N ASP A 232 2.96 -4.30 -1.66
CA ASP A 232 4.10 -3.52 -1.22
C ASP A 232 3.94 -2.04 -1.57
N LEU A 233 4.24 -1.18 -0.58
CA LEU A 233 4.37 0.26 -0.77
C LEU A 233 5.85 0.61 -0.98
N VAL A 234 6.25 0.81 -2.22
CA VAL A 234 7.65 1.15 -2.54
C VAL A 234 7.78 2.67 -2.62
N ASN A 235 8.67 3.26 -1.82
CA ASN A 235 8.98 4.69 -1.92
C ASN A 235 10.27 4.88 -2.73
N VAL A 236 10.17 5.41 -3.95
CA VAL A 236 11.35 5.80 -4.73
C VAL A 236 11.66 7.26 -4.48
N VAL A 237 12.86 7.53 -3.97
CA VAL A 237 13.38 8.88 -3.84
C VAL A 237 14.05 9.29 -5.15
N ASN A 238 13.52 10.34 -5.75
CA ASN A 238 14.01 10.96 -6.96
C ASN A 238 15.32 11.72 -6.71
N ASP A 239 16.08 11.95 -7.79
CA ASP A 239 17.36 12.67 -7.76
C ASP A 239 17.24 14.11 -7.23
N ASP A 240 16.03 14.69 -7.25
CA ASP A 240 15.73 16.02 -6.70
C ASP A 240 15.33 15.99 -5.21
N GLY A 241 15.33 14.81 -4.59
CA GLY A 241 14.97 14.60 -3.18
C GLY A 241 13.47 14.45 -2.92
N THR A 242 12.61 14.42 -3.95
CA THR A 242 11.19 14.09 -3.79
C THR A 242 10.99 12.58 -3.73
N SER A 243 10.04 12.09 -2.91
CA SER A 243 9.66 10.67 -2.91
C SER A 243 8.34 10.45 -3.67
N GLU A 244 8.25 9.36 -4.40
CA GLU A 244 7.01 8.84 -4.99
C GLU A 244 6.76 7.44 -4.44
N SER A 245 5.51 7.17 -4.06
CA SER A 245 5.06 5.89 -3.53
C SER A 245 4.40 5.08 -4.65
N PHE A 246 4.78 3.80 -4.77
CA PHE A 246 4.21 2.83 -5.68
C PHE A 246 3.45 1.80 -4.88
N PHE A 247 2.28 1.43 -5.37
CA PHE A 247 1.42 0.40 -4.80
C PHE A 247 1.54 -0.81 -5.71
N LEU A 248 2.24 -1.84 -5.24
CA LEU A 248 2.51 -3.06 -6.01
C LEU A 248 1.71 -4.23 -5.42
N PRO A 249 1.29 -5.22 -6.23
CA PRO A 249 0.81 -6.49 -5.71
C PRO A 249 1.89 -7.18 -4.85
N PRO A 250 1.56 -8.23 -4.09
CA PRO A 250 2.54 -8.97 -3.29
C PRO A 250 3.76 -9.38 -4.11
N GLN A 251 4.94 -8.89 -3.75
CA GLN A 251 6.15 -9.20 -4.49
C GLN A 251 6.64 -10.62 -4.18
N ALA A 252 7.32 -11.22 -5.16
CA ALA A 252 7.93 -12.53 -5.02
C ALA A 252 8.98 -12.57 -3.89
N ASN A 253 9.09 -13.70 -3.21
CA ASN A 253 10.16 -13.97 -2.25
C ASN A 253 10.57 -15.46 -2.31
N ALA A 254 11.39 -15.91 -1.35
CA ALA A 254 11.87 -17.29 -1.31
C ALA A 254 10.76 -18.36 -1.08
N PHE A 255 9.57 -17.95 -0.66
CA PHE A 255 8.47 -18.81 -0.20
C PHE A 255 7.21 -18.70 -1.07
N ARG A 256 6.97 -17.53 -1.69
CA ARG A 256 5.80 -17.25 -2.52
C ARG A 256 6.19 -16.54 -3.83
N PRO A 257 5.54 -16.87 -4.96
CA PRO A 257 5.70 -16.10 -6.20
C PRO A 257 5.01 -14.73 -6.10
N GLU A 258 5.24 -13.87 -7.10
CA GLU A 258 4.55 -12.58 -7.21
C GLU A 258 3.04 -12.75 -7.37
N GLY A 259 2.29 -11.75 -6.88
CA GLY A 259 0.83 -11.72 -6.84
C GLY A 259 0.23 -12.68 -5.82
N ALA A 260 1.01 -13.59 -5.23
CA ALA A 260 0.48 -14.65 -4.38
C ALA A 260 0.08 -14.13 -2.99
N VAL A 261 -1.18 -14.40 -2.62
CA VAL A 261 -1.73 -14.12 -1.29
C VAL A 261 -1.56 -15.34 -0.40
N SER A 262 -0.64 -15.26 0.56
CA SER A 262 -0.35 -16.34 1.51
C SER A 262 -1.24 -16.31 2.76
N GLU A 263 -1.28 -17.42 3.52
CA GLU A 263 -1.94 -17.47 4.82
C GLU A 263 -1.38 -16.40 5.77
N LEU A 264 -0.06 -16.15 5.71
CA LEU A 264 0.60 -15.10 6.50
C LEU A 264 0.01 -13.72 6.19
N LEU A 265 -0.08 -13.35 4.92
CA LEU A 265 -0.60 -12.04 4.51
C LEU A 265 -2.04 -11.82 4.99
N ILE A 266 -2.92 -12.82 4.85
CA ILE A 266 -4.31 -12.71 5.35
C ILE A 266 -4.34 -12.56 6.88
N ARG A 267 -3.46 -13.28 7.61
CA ARG A 267 -3.36 -13.15 9.07
C ARG A 267 -2.84 -11.79 9.50
N ASP A 268 -1.94 -11.18 8.74
CA ASP A 268 -1.44 -9.84 9.01
C ASP A 268 -2.53 -8.78 8.83
N VAL A 269 -3.41 -8.96 7.84
CA VAL A 269 -4.63 -8.14 7.69
C VAL A 269 -5.58 -8.35 8.86
N PHE A 270 -5.88 -9.60 9.22
CA PHE A 270 -6.85 -9.95 10.26
C PHE A 270 -6.18 -10.52 11.52
N ARG A 271 -5.31 -9.74 12.17
CA ARG A 271 -4.46 -10.18 13.30
C ARG A 271 -5.23 -10.77 14.50
N PHE A 272 -6.51 -10.49 14.63
CA PHE A 272 -7.36 -11.01 15.71
C PHE A 272 -8.14 -12.27 15.31
N ASP A 273 -8.23 -12.56 14.01
CA ASP A 273 -9.04 -13.63 13.40
C ASP A 273 -10.45 -13.70 14.01
N ASN A 274 -11.17 -12.58 14.03
CA ASN A 274 -12.50 -12.58 14.65
C ASN A 274 -13.41 -13.56 13.91
N GLY A 275 -14.11 -14.41 14.67
CA GLY A 275 -15.20 -15.23 14.15
C GLY A 275 -16.25 -14.40 13.42
N LEU A 276 -17.05 -15.04 12.56
CA LEU A 276 -18.23 -14.45 11.95
C LEU A 276 -19.49 -14.79 12.76
N ALA A 277 -20.43 -13.85 12.78
CA ALA A 277 -21.73 -14.00 13.41
C ALA A 277 -22.82 -13.55 12.44
N LEU A 278 -23.96 -14.22 12.49
CA LEU A 278 -25.15 -13.84 11.74
C LEU A 278 -26.16 -13.24 12.70
N GLN A 279 -26.81 -12.15 12.28
CA GLN A 279 -27.90 -11.55 13.04
C GLN A 279 -29.02 -11.12 12.12
N THR A 280 -30.27 -11.35 12.53
CA THR A 280 -31.42 -10.74 11.88
C THR A 280 -31.68 -9.38 12.52
N ILE A 281 -31.74 -8.34 11.70
CA ILE A 281 -32.08 -6.96 12.11
C ILE A 281 -33.18 -6.41 11.20
N THR A 282 -33.73 -5.25 11.52
CA THR A 282 -34.61 -4.55 10.58
C THR A 282 -33.81 -3.75 9.54
N LEU A 283 -34.45 -3.38 8.42
CA LEU A 283 -33.86 -2.44 7.46
C LEU A 283 -33.60 -1.06 8.07
N GLN A 284 -34.40 -0.65 9.06
CA GLN A 284 -34.15 0.59 9.82
C GLN A 284 -32.87 0.45 10.64
N ASP A 285 -32.71 -0.65 11.38
CA ASP A 285 -31.51 -0.92 12.17
C ASP A 285 -30.26 -0.97 11.29
N LEU A 286 -30.34 -1.53 10.08
CA LEU A 286 -29.23 -1.55 9.13
C LEU A 286 -28.73 -0.13 8.83
N ILE A 287 -29.63 0.79 8.52
CA ILE A 287 -29.27 2.20 8.26
C ILE A 287 -28.70 2.85 9.53
N GLU A 288 -29.26 2.56 10.70
CA GLU A 288 -28.71 3.07 11.98
C GLU A 288 -27.28 2.55 12.25
N GLN A 289 -26.96 1.30 11.89
CA GLN A 289 -25.59 0.79 11.99
C GLN A 289 -24.65 1.46 10.98
N LEU A 290 -25.10 1.70 9.74
CA LEU A 290 -24.28 2.42 8.75
C LEU A 290 -24.04 3.88 9.17
N GLU A 291 -25.06 4.57 9.71
CA GLU A 291 -24.94 5.90 10.31
C GLU A 291 -23.92 5.94 11.45
N ASN A 292 -23.95 4.95 12.35
CA ASN A 292 -22.93 4.81 13.39
C ASN A 292 -21.55 4.64 12.76
N GLY A 293 -21.42 3.80 11.73
CA GLY A 293 -20.15 3.60 11.03
C GLY A 293 -19.56 4.90 10.45
N VAL A 294 -20.37 5.73 9.80
CA VAL A 294 -19.91 6.97 9.15
C VAL A 294 -19.92 8.20 10.06
N GLU A 295 -20.33 8.10 11.34
CA GLU A 295 -20.25 9.20 12.32
C GLU A 295 -18.82 9.74 12.49
N VAL A 296 -17.82 8.93 12.20
CA VAL A 296 -16.41 9.33 12.32
C VAL A 296 -15.81 9.92 11.07
N ALA A 297 -16.52 9.87 9.94
CA ALA A 297 -16.03 10.48 8.71
C ALA A 297 -15.80 11.99 8.90
N GLY A 298 -14.66 12.48 8.42
CA GLY A 298 -14.20 13.87 8.59
C GLY A 298 -13.61 14.20 9.97
N LEU A 299 -13.48 13.22 10.88
CA LEU A 299 -12.72 13.42 12.12
C LEU A 299 -11.24 13.17 11.88
N VAL A 300 -10.39 13.99 12.51
CA VAL A 300 -8.92 13.79 12.54
C VAL A 300 -8.52 12.45 13.17
N ALA A 301 -9.43 11.81 13.91
CA ALA A 301 -9.10 10.71 14.80
C ALA A 301 -9.10 9.30 14.17
N GLU A 302 -9.56 9.16 12.92
CA GLU A 302 -9.65 7.91 12.14
C GLU A 302 -9.96 6.64 12.98
N PRO A 303 -11.11 6.59 13.67
CA PRO A 303 -11.51 5.45 14.49
C PRO A 303 -11.83 4.23 13.62
N GLY A 304 -11.72 3.03 14.19
CA GLY A 304 -11.92 1.78 13.45
C GLY A 304 -13.37 1.47 13.04
N GLN A 305 -14.33 2.33 13.36
CA GLN A 305 -15.76 2.01 13.18
C GLN A 305 -16.28 2.14 11.75
N PHE A 306 -15.55 2.77 10.83
CA PHE A 306 -16.01 2.95 9.46
C PHE A 306 -16.37 1.59 8.81
N PRO A 307 -17.53 1.48 8.12
CA PRO A 307 -17.99 0.19 7.60
C PRO A 307 -17.50 -0.04 6.17
N GLN A 308 -16.73 -1.10 5.98
CA GLN A 308 -16.61 -1.77 4.69
C GLN A 308 -17.80 -2.72 4.52
N VAL A 309 -18.37 -2.80 3.31
CA VAL A 309 -19.68 -3.47 3.10
C VAL A 309 -19.73 -4.37 1.86
N SER A 310 -20.67 -5.31 1.88
CA SER A 310 -21.10 -6.09 0.71
C SER A 310 -22.62 -6.28 0.75
N GLY A 311 -23.27 -6.34 -0.42
CA GLY A 311 -24.72 -6.52 -0.56
C GLY A 311 -25.55 -5.26 -0.27
N VAL A 312 -24.89 -4.15 0.03
CA VAL A 312 -25.47 -2.82 0.19
C VAL A 312 -24.52 -1.77 -0.37
N ASN A 313 -25.07 -0.81 -1.10
CA ASN A 313 -24.35 0.40 -1.52
C ASN A 313 -24.97 1.61 -0.80
N PHE A 314 -24.15 2.59 -0.44
CA PHE A 314 -24.64 3.83 0.16
C PHE A 314 -23.74 5.02 -0.16
N SER A 315 -24.32 6.21 -0.07
CA SER A 315 -23.60 7.49 -0.15
C SER A 315 -23.79 8.25 1.15
N PHE A 316 -22.75 8.92 1.64
CA PHE A 316 -22.81 9.71 2.87
C PHE A 316 -22.21 11.11 2.72
N ASP A 317 -22.72 12.08 3.48
CA ASP A 317 -22.18 13.45 3.55
C ASP A 317 -21.65 13.72 4.97
N PRO A 318 -20.32 13.79 5.18
CA PRO A 318 -19.73 14.01 6.50
C PRO A 318 -20.03 15.41 7.07
N SER A 319 -20.51 16.35 6.25
CA SER A 319 -20.90 17.69 6.71
C SER A 319 -22.26 17.73 7.40
N LEU A 320 -23.06 16.67 7.29
CA LEU A 320 -24.32 16.52 8.00
C LEU A 320 -24.10 16.09 9.46
N ASP A 321 -25.10 16.38 10.30
CA ASP A 321 -25.08 15.99 11.71
C ASP A 321 -24.99 14.46 11.83
N PRO A 322 -24.19 13.92 12.78
CA PRO A 322 -24.17 12.48 13.07
C PRO A 322 -25.56 11.88 13.24
N GLY A 323 -25.80 10.71 12.62
CA GLY A 323 -27.11 10.07 12.57
C GLY A 323 -28.04 10.57 11.45
N SER A 324 -27.54 11.43 10.57
CA SER A 324 -28.24 11.88 9.34
C SER A 324 -27.27 12.05 8.17
N ARG A 325 -26.16 11.31 8.17
CA ARG A 325 -25.10 11.39 7.17
C ARG A 325 -25.38 10.54 5.95
N ILE A 326 -26.15 9.47 6.06
CA ILE A 326 -26.52 8.62 4.93
C ILE A 326 -27.54 9.36 4.06
N VAL A 327 -27.16 9.64 2.80
CA VAL A 327 -27.99 10.36 1.83
C VAL A 327 -28.73 9.40 0.91
N ASN A 328 -28.06 8.35 0.42
CA ASN A 328 -28.69 7.31 -0.37
C ASN A 328 -28.20 5.96 0.13
N ALA A 329 -29.06 4.95 0.10
CA ALA A 329 -28.68 3.57 0.41
C ALA A 329 -29.61 2.60 -0.30
N ALA A 330 -29.06 1.48 -0.77
CA ALA A 330 -29.83 0.44 -1.44
C ALA A 330 -29.19 -0.94 -1.24
N LEU A 331 -30.01 -1.97 -1.10
CA LEU A 331 -29.55 -3.36 -1.23
C LEU A 331 -29.25 -3.64 -2.69
N VAL A 332 -28.19 -4.39 -2.93
CA VAL A 332 -27.75 -4.81 -4.26
C VAL A 332 -27.62 -6.33 -4.34
N ASP A 333 -27.74 -6.90 -5.53
CA ASP A 333 -27.40 -8.30 -5.78
C ASP A 333 -25.90 -8.47 -6.10
N GLY A 334 -25.46 -9.71 -6.30
CA GLY A 334 -24.06 -10.02 -6.62
C GLY A 334 -23.58 -9.50 -7.99
N GLU A 335 -24.47 -8.92 -8.80
CA GLU A 335 -24.16 -8.25 -10.06
C GLU A 335 -24.14 -6.72 -9.89
N GLY A 336 -24.33 -6.21 -8.66
CA GLY A 336 -24.37 -4.78 -8.34
C GLY A 336 -25.71 -4.11 -8.66
N ASN A 337 -26.74 -4.85 -9.09
CA ASN A 337 -28.03 -4.26 -9.41
C ASN A 337 -28.81 -3.91 -8.15
N VAL A 338 -29.41 -2.72 -8.11
CA VAL A 338 -30.29 -2.30 -7.01
C VAL A 338 -31.52 -3.21 -6.93
N THR A 339 -31.65 -3.93 -5.81
CA THR A 339 -32.79 -4.81 -5.53
C THR A 339 -33.84 -4.13 -4.65
N GLN A 340 -33.41 -3.30 -3.70
CA GLN A 340 -34.30 -2.61 -2.75
C GLN A 340 -33.71 -1.27 -2.33
N PRO A 341 -34.27 -0.13 -2.77
CA PRO A 341 -33.92 1.18 -2.22
C PRO A 341 -34.27 1.25 -0.72
N LEU A 342 -33.37 1.82 0.08
CA LEU A 342 -33.51 1.98 1.53
C LEU A 342 -33.64 3.45 1.92
N VAL A 343 -32.75 4.30 1.41
CA VAL A 343 -32.73 5.75 1.64
C VAL A 343 -32.58 6.46 0.29
N ILE A 344 -33.36 7.52 0.07
CA ILE A 344 -33.27 8.39 -1.11
C ILE A 344 -33.29 9.83 -0.62
N ASP A 345 -32.27 10.62 -1.01
CA ASP A 345 -32.15 12.04 -0.64
C ASP A 345 -32.28 12.30 0.89
N GLY A 346 -31.74 11.39 1.71
CA GLY A 346 -31.78 11.43 3.18
C GLY A 346 -33.10 10.99 3.79
N GLU A 347 -34.10 10.58 2.99
CA GLU A 347 -35.36 10.03 3.49
C GLU A 347 -35.38 8.50 3.40
N PHE A 348 -35.72 7.83 4.51
CA PHE A 348 -35.91 6.37 4.52
C PHE A 348 -37.20 5.99 3.78
N VAL A 349 -37.08 5.12 2.76
CA VAL A 349 -38.17 4.77 1.83
C VAL A 349 -38.63 3.31 1.88
N ALA A 350 -37.89 2.42 2.55
CA ALA A 350 -38.24 1.01 2.70
C ALA A 350 -39.28 0.77 3.81
N ASP A 351 -39.72 -0.49 3.99
CA ASP A 351 -40.48 -0.88 5.18
C ASP A 351 -39.52 -0.98 6.37
N PRO A 352 -39.63 -0.11 7.40
CA PRO A 352 -38.67 -0.06 8.50
C PRO A 352 -38.67 -1.30 9.37
N ASN A 353 -39.71 -2.15 9.30
CA ASN A 353 -39.79 -3.39 10.07
C ASN A 353 -39.46 -4.64 9.24
N ALA A 354 -39.18 -4.48 7.94
CA ALA A 354 -38.75 -5.61 7.13
C ALA A 354 -37.41 -6.12 7.67
N SER A 355 -37.32 -7.44 7.85
CA SER A 355 -36.13 -8.09 8.39
C SER A 355 -35.10 -8.37 7.29
N ILE A 356 -33.84 -8.21 7.62
CA ILE A 356 -32.69 -8.63 6.81
C ILE A 356 -31.73 -9.45 7.67
N ARG A 357 -31.07 -10.43 7.05
CA ARG A 357 -30.03 -11.23 7.69
C ARG A 357 -28.66 -10.68 7.29
N VAL A 358 -27.86 -10.28 8.29
CA VAL A 358 -26.53 -9.69 8.10
C VAL A 358 -25.43 -10.59 8.65
N ALA A 359 -24.28 -10.57 7.99
CA ALA A 359 -23.03 -11.12 8.50
C ALA A 359 -22.18 -9.98 9.08
N ILE A 360 -21.68 -10.20 10.29
CA ILE A 360 -20.78 -9.28 11.01
C ILE A 360 -19.72 -10.12 11.71
N ASN A 361 -18.63 -9.50 12.16
CA ASN A 361 -17.69 -10.22 13.03
C ASN A 361 -18.20 -10.32 14.48
N THR A 362 -17.69 -11.30 15.22
CA THR A 362 -18.04 -11.59 16.63
C THR A 362 -17.68 -10.45 17.58
N PHE A 363 -16.73 -9.59 17.20
CA PHE A 363 -16.42 -8.35 17.91
C PHE A 363 -17.61 -7.38 17.84
N LEU A 364 -18.10 -7.04 16.64
CA LEU A 364 -19.27 -6.18 16.44
C LEU A 364 -20.54 -6.77 17.06
N ALA A 365 -20.69 -8.10 17.02
CA ALA A 365 -21.81 -8.81 17.66
C ALA A 365 -21.76 -8.79 19.21
N GLY A 366 -20.70 -8.26 19.82
CA GLY A 366 -20.53 -8.22 21.29
C GLY A 366 -20.20 -9.56 21.93
N LEU A 367 -19.83 -10.58 21.14
CA LEU A 367 -19.62 -11.95 21.62
C LEU A 367 -18.25 -12.16 22.27
N LEU A 368 -17.26 -11.31 21.98
CA LEU A 368 -15.89 -11.44 22.50
C LEU A 368 -15.68 -10.80 23.88
N ALA A 369 -16.52 -9.84 24.28
CA ALA A 369 -16.35 -9.10 25.53
C ALA A 369 -17.71 -8.79 26.19
N PRO A 370 -18.27 -9.73 26.99
CA PRO A 370 -19.54 -9.54 27.68
C PRO A 370 -19.51 -8.28 28.56
N GLY A 371 -20.24 -7.23 28.17
CA GLY A 371 -20.33 -5.96 28.89
C GLY A 371 -19.76 -4.73 28.17
N ILE A 372 -19.14 -4.86 26.99
CA ILE A 372 -18.90 -3.73 26.08
C ILE A 372 -20.19 -3.52 25.27
N GLN A 373 -21.00 -2.55 25.67
CA GLN A 373 -22.34 -2.36 25.11
C GLN A 373 -22.36 -1.91 23.65
N THR A 374 -21.27 -1.35 23.13
CA THR A 374 -21.17 -0.80 21.77
C THR A 374 -19.76 -0.92 21.17
N PRO A 375 -19.30 -2.10 20.75
CA PRO A 375 -18.00 -2.29 20.08
C PRO A 375 -17.92 -1.40 18.84
N ASP A 376 -16.92 -0.53 18.75
CA ASP A 376 -16.78 0.49 17.69
C ASP A 376 -18.08 1.31 17.46
N GLY A 377 -18.88 1.55 18.51
CA GLY A 377 -20.12 2.33 18.41
C GLY A 377 -21.33 1.55 17.88
N TYR A 378 -21.16 0.35 17.34
CA TYR A 378 -22.25 -0.48 16.83
C TYR A 378 -23.11 -1.04 17.97
N THR A 379 -24.43 -1.15 17.75
CA THR A 379 -25.42 -1.49 18.80
C THR A 379 -26.04 -2.89 18.64
N PHE A 380 -25.43 -3.77 17.86
CA PHE A 380 -25.89 -5.14 17.59
C PHE A 380 -26.28 -5.95 18.84
N GLU A 381 -25.47 -5.88 19.91
CA GLU A 381 -25.77 -6.57 21.19
C GLU A 381 -27.09 -6.07 21.81
N GLY A 382 -27.34 -4.75 21.73
CA GLY A 382 -28.55 -4.11 22.26
C GLY A 382 -29.81 -4.51 21.49
N LEU A 383 -29.73 -4.57 20.16
CA LEU A 383 -30.87 -4.94 19.31
C LEU A 383 -31.41 -6.34 19.63
N ALA A 384 -30.51 -7.30 19.86
CA ALA A 384 -30.86 -8.66 20.28
C ALA A 384 -31.58 -8.70 21.64
N ALA A 385 -31.25 -7.78 22.55
CA ALA A 385 -31.88 -7.69 23.87
C ALA A 385 -33.27 -7.04 23.83
N GLU A 386 -33.50 -6.13 22.88
CA GLU A 386 -34.74 -5.35 22.76
C GLU A 386 -35.86 -6.08 22.01
N ASN A 387 -35.53 -6.92 21.02
CA ASN A 387 -36.50 -7.76 20.31
C ASN A 387 -36.09 -9.24 20.27
N PRO A 388 -36.86 -10.16 20.88
CA PRO A 388 -36.59 -11.60 20.84
C PRO A 388 -36.58 -12.24 19.44
N GLU A 389 -37.20 -11.62 18.42
CA GLU A 389 -37.10 -12.07 17.03
C GLU A 389 -35.75 -11.70 16.37
N PHE A 390 -35.03 -10.70 16.92
CA PHE A 390 -33.68 -10.28 16.52
C PHE A 390 -32.59 -10.83 17.45
N ALA A 391 -32.98 -11.65 18.43
CA ALA A 391 -32.09 -12.38 19.33
C ALA A 391 -31.48 -13.64 18.70
N ASP A 392 -31.76 -13.91 17.42
CA ASP A 392 -31.18 -15.02 16.66
C ASP A 392 -29.75 -14.69 16.17
N VAL A 393 -28.89 -14.35 17.13
CA VAL A 393 -27.45 -14.19 16.89
C VAL A 393 -26.83 -15.58 16.80
N VAL A 394 -26.29 -15.92 15.64
CA VAL A 394 -25.63 -17.21 15.39
C VAL A 394 -24.13 -16.98 15.26
N ASP A 395 -23.38 -17.39 16.27
CA ASP A 395 -21.93 -17.42 16.25
C ASP A 395 -21.44 -18.58 15.37
N LEU A 396 -20.94 -18.27 14.17
CA LEU A 396 -20.47 -19.28 13.23
C LEU A 396 -19.23 -20.01 13.77
N SER A 397 -18.44 -19.40 14.65
CA SER A 397 -17.26 -20.05 15.26
C SER A 397 -17.62 -21.31 16.07
N GLN A 398 -18.87 -21.41 16.52
CA GLN A 398 -19.39 -22.55 17.30
C GLN A 398 -20.03 -23.64 16.43
N LEU A 399 -20.09 -23.45 15.11
CA LEU A 399 -20.69 -24.38 14.16
C LEU A 399 -19.64 -25.22 13.43
N PRO A 400 -19.97 -26.45 13.00
CA PRO A 400 -19.11 -27.21 12.11
C PRO A 400 -18.94 -26.47 10.77
N ARG A 401 -17.76 -26.57 10.17
CA ARG A 401 -17.49 -25.97 8.86
C ARG A 401 -18.37 -26.56 7.76
N PRO A 402 -18.68 -25.79 6.70
CA PRO A 402 -19.28 -26.33 5.49
C PRO A 402 -18.35 -27.37 4.84
N GLU A 403 -18.94 -28.38 4.20
CA GLU A 403 -18.19 -29.49 3.58
C GLU A 403 -17.16 -28.99 2.55
N LEU A 404 -17.52 -27.98 1.75
CA LEU A 404 -16.61 -27.33 0.80
C LEU A 404 -15.34 -26.78 1.48
N VAL A 405 -15.48 -26.17 2.65
CA VAL A 405 -14.37 -25.57 3.40
C VAL A 405 -13.51 -26.67 4.03
N GLU A 406 -14.12 -27.73 4.56
CA GLU A 406 -13.38 -28.89 5.09
C GLU A 406 -12.52 -29.58 4.02
N GLU A 407 -12.96 -29.59 2.76
CA GLU A 407 -12.18 -30.13 1.63
C GLU A 407 -10.98 -29.25 1.26
N LEU A 408 -11.12 -27.92 1.36
CA LEU A 408 -10.05 -26.96 1.06
C LEU A 408 -9.07 -26.75 2.23
N LEU A 409 -9.52 -26.96 3.47
CA LEU A 409 -8.75 -26.64 4.69
C LEU A 409 -7.31 -27.19 4.71
N PRO A 410 -7.01 -28.43 4.26
CA PRO A 410 -5.64 -28.93 4.23
C PRO A 410 -4.70 -28.15 3.31
N GLN A 411 -5.24 -27.37 2.36
CA GLN A 411 -4.48 -26.49 1.47
C GLN A 411 -4.39 -25.08 2.04
N LEU A 412 -5.49 -24.55 2.61
CA LEU A 412 -5.59 -23.15 3.06
C LEU A 412 -4.96 -22.88 4.42
N SER A 413 -4.92 -23.88 5.29
CA SER A 413 -4.25 -23.79 6.59
C SER A 413 -3.97 -25.18 7.16
N PRO A 414 -2.90 -25.85 6.70
CA PRO A 414 -2.49 -27.17 7.16
C PRO A 414 -2.09 -27.19 8.65
N THR A 415 -1.71 -26.03 9.20
CA THR A 415 -1.33 -25.85 10.61
C THR A 415 -2.54 -25.57 11.53
N GLY A 416 -3.69 -25.24 10.93
CA GLY A 416 -5.01 -25.23 11.56
C GLY A 416 -5.50 -23.85 11.96
N LEU A 417 -6.35 -23.24 11.11
CA LEU A 417 -7.34 -22.27 11.54
C LEU A 417 -8.37 -22.98 12.42
N THR A 418 -8.71 -22.43 13.57
CA THR A 418 -9.65 -23.07 14.52
C THR A 418 -11.06 -22.51 14.45
N GLU A 419 -11.26 -21.31 13.91
CA GLU A 419 -12.54 -20.61 13.94
C GLU A 419 -13.12 -20.37 12.54
N ASN A 420 -14.44 -20.21 12.45
CA ASN A 420 -15.14 -19.73 11.26
C ASN A 420 -15.10 -18.20 11.27
N GLY A 421 -13.92 -17.66 11.02
CA GLY A 421 -13.61 -16.23 11.10
C GLY A 421 -13.18 -15.60 9.78
N GLN A 422 -12.66 -14.38 9.90
CA GLN A 422 -12.25 -13.56 8.76
C GLN A 422 -11.15 -14.22 7.94
N VAL A 423 -10.13 -14.82 8.58
CA VAL A 423 -9.00 -15.41 7.84
C VAL A 423 -9.46 -16.55 6.94
N ILE A 424 -10.26 -17.49 7.47
CA ILE A 424 -10.74 -18.62 6.66
C ILE A 424 -11.73 -18.17 5.58
N SER A 425 -12.52 -17.10 5.83
CA SER A 425 -13.47 -16.60 4.85
C SER A 425 -12.77 -16.04 3.60
N VAL A 426 -11.74 -15.19 3.79
CA VAL A 426 -10.95 -14.59 2.71
C VAL A 426 -10.12 -15.65 2.00
N ALA A 427 -9.44 -16.53 2.75
CA ALA A 427 -8.66 -17.62 2.16
C ALA A 427 -9.53 -18.55 1.31
N THR A 428 -10.75 -18.88 1.77
CA THR A 428 -11.69 -19.71 1.00
C THR A 428 -12.17 -18.98 -0.25
N PHE A 429 -12.47 -17.68 -0.13
CA PHE A 429 -12.95 -16.88 -1.25
C PHE A 429 -11.90 -16.77 -2.36
N LEU A 430 -10.66 -16.43 -2.01
CA LEU A 430 -9.56 -16.36 -2.96
C LEU A 430 -9.25 -17.72 -3.58
N ALA A 431 -9.27 -18.81 -2.81
CA ALA A 431 -9.00 -20.14 -3.34
C ALA A 431 -10.05 -20.65 -4.33
N LEU A 432 -11.26 -20.09 -4.30
CA LEU A 432 -12.34 -20.46 -5.21
C LEU A 432 -12.42 -19.53 -6.43
N ASN A 433 -12.17 -18.24 -6.24
CA ASN A 433 -12.37 -17.23 -7.28
C ASN A 433 -11.07 -16.80 -7.95
N ASN A 434 -9.95 -16.81 -7.22
CA ASN A 434 -8.64 -16.34 -7.66
C ASN A 434 -7.50 -17.36 -7.38
N PRO A 435 -7.64 -18.65 -7.77
CA PRO A 435 -6.69 -19.71 -7.39
C PRO A 435 -5.34 -19.68 -8.12
N THR A 436 -5.23 -18.97 -9.25
CA THR A 436 -4.03 -18.92 -10.08
C THR A 436 -3.72 -17.48 -10.52
N PRO A 437 -2.49 -17.16 -10.95
CA PRO A 437 -2.14 -15.84 -11.48
C PRO A 437 -3.10 -15.37 -12.59
N GLU A 438 -3.51 -16.25 -13.50
CA GLU A 438 -4.41 -15.89 -14.61
C GLU A 438 -5.86 -15.61 -14.18
N THR A 439 -6.18 -15.86 -12.92
CA THR A 439 -7.48 -15.57 -12.31
C THR A 439 -7.31 -14.65 -11.09
N ALA A 440 -6.16 -13.99 -10.96
CA ALA A 440 -5.86 -13.14 -9.84
C ALA A 440 -6.94 -12.06 -9.66
N PHE A 441 -7.10 -11.62 -8.42
CA PHE A 441 -7.97 -10.48 -8.13
C PHE A 441 -7.40 -9.22 -8.81
N ASP A 442 -8.22 -8.56 -9.62
CA ASP A 442 -7.80 -7.52 -10.59
C ASP A 442 -8.50 -6.18 -10.37
N GLN A 443 -9.36 -6.06 -9.35
CA GLN A 443 -10.06 -4.81 -9.06
C GLN A 443 -9.14 -3.82 -8.32
N ALA A 444 -8.51 -2.94 -9.08
CA ALA A 444 -7.64 -1.88 -8.56
C ALA A 444 -8.39 -0.92 -7.62
N GLU A 445 -7.63 -0.30 -6.72
CA GLU A 445 -8.14 0.76 -5.84
C GLU A 445 -8.57 1.99 -6.65
N THR A 446 -9.66 2.62 -6.24
CA THR A 446 -10.17 3.84 -6.88
C THR A 446 -9.96 5.04 -5.97
N PRO A 447 -9.73 6.24 -6.51
CA PRO A 447 -9.79 7.45 -5.69
C PRO A 447 -11.19 7.64 -5.08
N VAL A 448 -11.26 8.18 -3.86
CA VAL A 448 -12.50 8.41 -3.08
C VAL A 448 -13.71 9.00 -3.82
N PHE A 449 -13.50 9.78 -4.87
CA PHE A 449 -14.59 10.38 -5.65
C PHE A 449 -15.17 9.43 -6.71
N ALA A 450 -14.45 8.37 -7.05
CA ALA A 450 -14.82 7.33 -8.00
C ALA A 450 -15.41 6.08 -7.30
N ASP A 451 -15.38 6.04 -5.97
CA ASP A 451 -16.01 5.01 -5.14
C ASP A 451 -17.46 4.74 -5.59
N GLY A 452 -17.81 3.46 -5.74
CA GLY A 452 -19.09 3.02 -6.29
C GLY A 452 -20.01 2.35 -5.27
N ARG A 453 -19.43 1.68 -4.27
CA ARG A 453 -20.13 0.96 -3.20
C ARG A 453 -20.37 1.86 -1.99
N ILE A 454 -19.37 2.67 -1.62
CA ILE A 454 -19.40 3.57 -0.47
C ILE A 454 -19.01 4.99 -0.93
N GLN A 455 -19.98 5.82 -1.26
CA GLN A 455 -19.70 7.13 -1.87
C GLN A 455 -19.59 8.23 -0.81
N ASN A 456 -18.41 8.82 -0.65
CA ASN A 456 -18.22 10.00 0.19
C ASN A 456 -18.61 11.27 -0.58
N LEU A 457 -19.83 11.77 -0.38
CA LEU A 457 -20.30 13.01 -0.99
C LEU A 457 -19.55 14.25 -0.49
N GLY A 458 -18.85 14.13 0.65
CA GLY A 458 -17.92 15.16 1.12
C GLY A 458 -16.67 15.29 0.26
N ALA A 459 -16.36 14.28 -0.54
CA ALA A 459 -15.30 14.30 -1.54
C ALA A 459 -15.75 14.88 -2.88
N ILE A 460 -16.99 15.40 -2.98
CA ILE A 460 -17.54 16.08 -4.17
C ILE A 460 -18.14 17.45 -3.74
N ASP A 461 -17.84 18.52 -4.47
CA ASP A 461 -18.43 19.85 -4.28
C ASP A 461 -19.87 19.84 -4.82
N PRO A 462 -20.89 20.00 -3.96
CA PRO A 462 -22.28 19.96 -4.38
C PRO A 462 -22.70 21.15 -5.25
N ALA A 463 -21.91 22.23 -5.32
CA ALA A 463 -22.17 23.37 -6.20
C ALA A 463 -21.76 23.11 -7.65
N THR A 464 -20.74 22.28 -7.85
CA THR A 464 -20.11 22.07 -9.15
C THR A 464 -20.23 20.61 -9.65
N GLY A 465 -20.54 19.66 -8.75
CA GLY A 465 -20.56 18.22 -9.05
C GLY A 465 -19.17 17.63 -9.24
N LEU A 466 -18.13 18.39 -8.90
CA LEU A 466 -16.71 18.06 -9.07
C LEU A 466 -16.14 17.48 -7.78
N PRO A 467 -15.05 16.69 -7.78
CA PRO A 467 -14.39 16.33 -6.54
C PRO A 467 -14.06 17.56 -5.66
N ARG A 468 -14.29 17.48 -4.34
CA ARG A 468 -13.80 18.42 -3.34
C ARG A 468 -12.33 18.12 -3.14
N LEU A 469 -11.53 18.88 -3.87
CA LEU A 469 -10.11 18.68 -3.93
C LEU A 469 -9.46 19.16 -2.63
N ASP A 470 -8.95 18.25 -1.81
CA ASP A 470 -7.96 18.60 -0.78
C ASP A 470 -6.70 19.18 -1.46
N SER A 471 -5.79 19.78 -0.68
CA SER A 471 -4.63 20.59 -1.11
C SER A 471 -3.70 19.98 -2.19
N VAL A 472 -3.94 18.75 -2.62
CA VAL A 472 -3.32 18.05 -3.74
C VAL A 472 -3.68 18.65 -5.11
N PHE A 473 -4.77 19.43 -5.25
CA PHE A 473 -5.18 20.01 -6.54
C PHE A 473 -5.32 21.54 -6.55
N ALA A 474 -4.56 22.24 -5.71
CA ALA A 474 -4.54 23.70 -5.70
C ALA A 474 -4.09 24.37 -7.03
N GLU A 475 -3.78 23.58 -8.07
CA GLU A 475 -3.33 24.03 -9.40
C GLU A 475 -4.30 23.69 -10.55
N VAL A 476 -5.48 23.12 -10.28
CA VAL A 476 -6.45 22.80 -11.35
C VAL A 476 -7.16 24.06 -11.83
N SER A 477 -7.14 24.29 -13.14
CA SER A 477 -7.73 25.44 -13.82
C SER A 477 -9.19 25.17 -14.22
N GLU A 478 -9.46 24.05 -14.88
CA GLU A 478 -10.81 23.62 -15.24
C GLU A 478 -11.13 22.15 -14.90
N LEU A 479 -12.41 21.99 -14.54
CA LEU A 479 -13.27 20.82 -14.42
C LEU A 479 -13.83 20.16 -15.68
N VAL A 480 -13.18 19.20 -16.34
CA VAL A 480 -13.72 18.60 -17.59
C VAL A 480 -14.24 17.18 -17.38
N PHE A 481 -15.48 16.92 -17.83
CA PHE A 481 -16.09 15.58 -17.83
C PHE A 481 -16.55 15.18 -19.22
N GLY A 482 -16.32 13.92 -19.55
CA GLY A 482 -16.93 13.22 -20.67
C GLY A 482 -18.29 12.59 -20.33
N SER A 483 -18.72 11.69 -21.20
CA SER A 483 -19.93 10.91 -21.15
C SER A 483 -19.59 9.40 -21.12
N PRO A 484 -20.56 8.51 -20.86
CA PRO A 484 -20.33 7.07 -20.98
C PRO A 484 -20.26 6.55 -22.44
N GLU A 485 -20.20 7.45 -23.43
CA GLU A 485 -19.98 7.14 -24.85
C GLU A 485 -18.65 7.77 -25.27
N ASN A 486 -18.07 7.33 -26.39
CA ASN A 486 -16.84 7.90 -26.94
C ASN A 486 -16.87 9.44 -27.04
N ASP A 487 -15.91 10.09 -26.39
CA ASP A 487 -15.73 11.54 -26.40
C ASP A 487 -14.49 11.99 -27.17
N GLU A 488 -14.49 13.25 -27.63
CA GLU A 488 -13.37 13.89 -28.31
C GLU A 488 -13.13 15.26 -27.66
N LEU A 489 -12.06 15.38 -26.88
CA LEU A 489 -11.65 16.57 -26.15
C LEU A 489 -10.29 17.05 -26.67
N ASP A 490 -10.29 17.97 -27.63
CA ASP A 490 -9.09 18.44 -28.30
C ASP A 490 -8.93 19.95 -28.11
N SER A 491 -7.84 20.37 -27.45
CA SER A 491 -7.53 21.77 -27.14
C SER A 491 -7.20 22.63 -28.39
N GLU A 492 -6.82 22.03 -29.52
CA GLU A 492 -6.62 22.72 -30.81
C GLU A 492 -7.97 22.99 -31.52
N ILE A 493 -8.92 22.08 -31.39
CA ILE A 493 -10.17 22.10 -32.17
C ILE A 493 -11.35 22.65 -31.38
N ASP A 494 -11.45 22.38 -30.08
CA ASP A 494 -12.55 22.80 -29.23
C ASP A 494 -12.27 24.16 -28.56
N PRO A 495 -12.93 25.25 -28.99
CA PRO A 495 -12.74 26.57 -28.37
C PRO A 495 -13.31 26.69 -26.95
N SER A 496 -14.03 25.67 -26.44
CA SER A 496 -14.48 25.59 -25.05
C SER A 496 -13.53 24.83 -24.12
N PHE A 497 -12.49 24.19 -24.65
CA PHE A 497 -11.52 23.42 -23.87
C PHE A 497 -10.13 23.99 -24.11
N ASP A 498 -9.53 24.61 -23.10
CA ASP A 498 -8.27 25.36 -23.29
C ASP A 498 -7.01 24.53 -22.98
N GLY A 499 -7.16 23.34 -22.39
CA GLY A 499 -6.09 22.38 -22.11
C GLY A 499 -5.04 22.91 -21.14
N PHE A 500 -5.39 23.89 -20.30
CA PHE A 500 -4.45 24.59 -19.42
C PHE A 500 -4.60 24.10 -17.99
N GLY A 501 -3.82 23.11 -17.53
CA GLY A 501 -3.85 22.70 -16.12
C GLY A 501 -5.20 22.15 -15.67
N ASP A 502 -5.89 21.45 -16.55
CA ASP A 502 -7.24 20.93 -16.32
C ASP A 502 -7.20 19.57 -15.65
N LEU A 503 -8.30 19.21 -15.00
CA LEU A 503 -8.55 17.87 -14.50
C LEU A 503 -9.70 17.29 -15.31
N ILE A 504 -9.42 16.20 -16.02
CA ILE A 504 -10.26 15.64 -17.08
C ILE A 504 -10.58 14.20 -16.73
N PHE A 505 -11.86 13.85 -16.79
CA PHE A 505 -12.34 12.48 -16.69
C PHE A 505 -13.27 12.19 -17.87
N THR A 506 -12.88 11.31 -18.78
CA THR A 506 -13.73 11.00 -19.95
C THR A 506 -14.79 9.97 -19.61
N GLY A 507 -14.42 8.91 -18.87
CA GLY A 507 -15.37 8.04 -18.19
C GLY A 507 -15.36 6.64 -18.77
N ALA A 508 -16.33 6.31 -19.63
CA ALA A 508 -16.35 5.02 -20.29
C ALA A 508 -16.55 5.24 -21.78
N GLY A 509 -15.90 4.45 -22.63
CA GLY A 509 -15.90 4.72 -24.07
C GLY A 509 -14.52 4.54 -24.63
N ALA A 510 -14.38 4.68 -25.95
CA ALA A 510 -13.05 4.85 -26.54
C ALA A 510 -12.89 6.34 -26.85
N ASP A 511 -12.18 7.02 -25.98
CA ASP A 511 -12.11 8.47 -25.88
C ASP A 511 -10.82 9.02 -26.48
N LEU A 512 -10.86 10.25 -26.97
CA LEU A 512 -9.67 10.97 -27.43
C LEU A 512 -9.53 12.27 -26.62
N VAL A 513 -8.38 12.45 -25.97
CA VAL A 513 -8.05 13.69 -25.26
C VAL A 513 -6.70 14.22 -25.75
N ASP A 514 -6.70 15.41 -26.34
CA ASP A 514 -5.49 16.10 -26.77
C ASP A 514 -5.28 17.43 -26.03
N VAL A 515 -4.35 17.41 -25.07
CA VAL A 515 -3.85 18.58 -24.34
C VAL A 515 -2.43 18.97 -24.74
N SER A 516 -1.89 18.40 -25.82
CA SER A 516 -0.49 18.58 -26.25
C SER A 516 -0.10 20.04 -26.54
N GLN A 517 -1.06 20.85 -26.97
CA GLN A 517 -0.88 22.29 -27.26
C GLN A 517 -1.17 23.19 -26.06
N GLY A 518 -1.82 22.62 -25.04
CA GLY A 518 -2.06 23.23 -23.75
C GLY A 518 -0.74 23.45 -22.99
N VAL A 519 -0.64 24.55 -22.25
CA VAL A 519 0.47 24.76 -21.30
C VAL A 519 -0.08 24.54 -19.90
N GLY A 520 0.62 23.82 -19.02
CA GLY A 520 0.22 23.68 -17.61
C GLY A 520 -0.28 22.28 -17.27
N SER A 521 0.03 21.86 -16.05
CA SER A 521 -0.03 20.50 -15.52
C SER A 521 -1.43 19.86 -15.48
N ASN A 522 -1.94 19.44 -16.64
CA ASN A 522 -3.19 18.72 -16.80
C ASN A 522 -3.13 17.36 -16.10
N ARG A 523 -4.29 16.85 -15.71
CA ARG A 523 -4.48 15.49 -15.21
C ARG A 523 -5.63 14.87 -16.00
N VAL A 524 -5.34 13.83 -16.75
CA VAL A 524 -6.28 13.22 -17.70
C VAL A 524 -6.51 11.78 -17.31
N TYR A 525 -7.77 11.43 -17.08
CA TYR A 525 -8.20 10.07 -16.75
C TYR A 525 -9.12 9.58 -17.89
N GLY A 526 -8.66 8.57 -18.64
CA GLY A 526 -9.42 7.91 -19.71
C GLY A 526 -10.59 7.09 -19.15
N GLY A 527 -10.32 6.35 -18.08
CA GLY A 527 -11.35 5.50 -17.48
C GLY A 527 -11.41 4.17 -18.22
N SER A 528 -12.61 3.65 -18.49
CA SER A 528 -12.73 2.33 -19.10
C SER A 528 -12.90 2.39 -20.61
N GLY A 529 -12.05 1.71 -21.37
CA GLY A 529 -12.24 1.47 -22.79
C GLY A 529 -10.95 1.39 -23.59
N VAL A 530 -10.82 2.16 -24.66
CA VAL A 530 -9.60 2.19 -25.48
C VAL A 530 -9.38 3.64 -25.83
N ASP A 531 -8.52 4.28 -25.07
CA ASP A 531 -8.40 5.73 -25.03
C ASP A 531 -7.10 6.21 -25.70
N GLU A 532 -7.15 7.38 -26.33
CA GLU A 532 -5.99 8.05 -26.93
C GLU A 532 -5.74 9.37 -26.19
N LEU A 533 -4.69 9.42 -25.36
CA LEU A 533 -4.37 10.54 -24.48
C LEU A 533 -3.05 11.20 -24.90
N PHE A 534 -3.10 12.48 -25.29
CA PHE A 534 -1.94 13.25 -25.73
C PHE A 534 -1.59 14.36 -24.73
N GLY A 535 -0.41 14.25 -24.12
CA GLY A 535 0.14 15.16 -23.13
C GLY A 535 1.07 16.22 -23.71
N GLY A 536 1.04 17.41 -23.12
CA GLY A 536 1.90 18.56 -23.41
C GLY A 536 2.94 18.82 -22.32
N ASN A 537 2.60 19.60 -21.29
CA ASN A 537 3.60 20.11 -20.32
C ASN A 537 3.30 19.84 -18.84
N ASN A 538 4.12 18.97 -18.23
CA ASN A 538 4.00 18.50 -16.84
C ASN A 538 2.64 17.84 -16.56
N ASP A 539 2.12 17.15 -17.55
CA ASP A 539 0.81 16.52 -17.50
C ASP A 539 0.89 15.15 -16.84
N ARG A 540 -0.26 14.68 -16.37
CA ARG A 540 -0.44 13.31 -15.86
C ARG A 540 -1.54 12.65 -16.67
N LEU A 541 -1.22 11.56 -17.34
CA LEU A 541 -2.15 10.81 -18.17
C LEU A 541 -2.36 9.43 -17.53
N PHE A 542 -3.62 9.03 -17.37
CA PHE A 542 -4.02 7.75 -16.80
C PHE A 542 -4.97 7.08 -17.79
N GLY A 543 -4.55 6.00 -18.44
CA GLY A 543 -5.40 5.17 -19.30
C GLY A 543 -6.45 4.42 -18.47
N THR A 544 -5.95 3.71 -17.45
CA THR A 544 -6.69 2.97 -16.42
C THR A 544 -7.15 1.57 -16.83
N LEU A 545 -8.31 1.39 -17.47
CA LEU A 545 -8.78 0.05 -17.87
C LEU A 545 -8.92 -0.02 -19.39
N GLY A 546 -8.20 -0.97 -19.99
CA GLY A 546 -8.30 -1.30 -21.41
C GLY A 546 -7.05 -0.90 -22.17
N THR A 547 -7.01 -1.21 -23.47
CA THR A 547 -5.81 -1.02 -24.29
C THR A 547 -5.71 0.41 -24.78
N ASP A 548 -4.87 1.20 -24.13
CA ASP A 548 -4.80 2.65 -24.31
C ASP A 548 -3.52 3.09 -25.06
N LEU A 549 -3.58 4.27 -25.67
CA LEU A 549 -2.44 4.97 -26.25
C LEU A 549 -2.19 6.26 -25.47
N LEU A 550 -1.01 6.36 -24.84
CA LEU A 550 -0.60 7.56 -24.13
C LEU A 550 0.65 8.15 -24.79
N ASP A 551 0.60 9.43 -25.19
CA ASP A 551 1.69 10.08 -25.93
C ASP A 551 2.08 11.42 -25.31
N SER A 552 3.33 11.55 -24.85
CA SER A 552 3.93 12.82 -24.40
C SER A 552 5.10 13.29 -25.28
N SER A 553 5.28 12.69 -26.46
CA SER A 553 6.47 12.87 -27.30
C SER A 553 6.64 14.28 -27.85
N GLU A 554 5.54 14.98 -28.14
CA GLU A 554 5.53 16.40 -28.54
C GLU A 554 5.55 17.35 -27.33
N GLY A 555 5.46 16.79 -26.13
CA GLY A 555 5.43 17.48 -24.86
C GLY A 555 6.79 17.95 -24.34
N SER A 556 6.78 18.68 -23.23
CA SER A 556 7.99 19.11 -22.52
C SER A 556 7.77 19.09 -21.01
N GLY A 557 8.83 19.19 -20.19
CA GLY A 557 8.67 19.13 -18.74
C GLY A 557 8.86 17.71 -18.22
N SER A 558 8.23 17.37 -17.09
CA SER A 558 8.24 16.03 -16.51
C SER A 558 6.83 15.46 -16.47
N ASN A 559 6.33 15.06 -17.62
CA ASN A 559 5.06 14.39 -17.76
C ASN A 559 5.10 13.01 -17.07
N ARG A 560 3.93 12.51 -16.68
CA ARG A 560 3.75 11.19 -16.08
C ARG A 560 2.64 10.44 -16.80
N LEU A 561 2.93 9.27 -17.31
CA LEU A 561 2.03 8.47 -18.14
C LEU A 561 1.82 7.14 -17.42
N TYR A 562 0.57 6.76 -17.20
CA TYR A 562 0.17 5.52 -16.53
C TYR A 562 -0.78 4.78 -17.47
N GLY A 563 -0.32 3.68 -18.08
CA GLY A 563 -1.14 2.84 -18.96
C GLY A 563 -2.31 2.26 -18.18
N GLY A 564 -2.03 1.41 -17.20
CA GLY A 564 -3.04 0.89 -16.29
C GLY A 564 -3.12 -0.62 -16.38
N ALA A 565 -4.26 -1.16 -16.77
CA ALA A 565 -4.43 -2.59 -17.00
C ALA A 565 -4.81 -2.85 -18.45
N ASP A 566 -4.48 -4.05 -18.93
CA ASP A 566 -4.47 -4.48 -20.34
C ASP A 566 -3.25 -3.94 -21.10
N VAL A 567 -3.14 -4.30 -22.39
CA VAL A 567 -1.96 -3.97 -23.21
C VAL A 567 -2.01 -2.52 -23.64
N ASP A 568 -1.01 -1.72 -23.24
CA ASP A 568 -0.92 -0.29 -23.54
C ASP A 568 0.25 0.07 -24.48
N GLU A 569 0.08 1.15 -25.23
CA GLU A 569 1.16 1.78 -26.00
C GLU A 569 1.47 3.16 -25.42
N ILE A 570 2.70 3.35 -24.94
CA ILE A 570 3.14 4.58 -24.29
C ILE A 570 4.32 5.18 -25.05
N ILE A 571 4.11 6.35 -25.63
CA ILE A 571 5.13 7.11 -26.37
C ILE A 571 5.66 8.23 -25.48
N VAL A 572 6.95 8.20 -25.17
CA VAL A 572 7.55 8.98 -24.08
C VAL A 572 8.51 10.04 -24.61
N GLY A 573 8.30 11.27 -24.15
CA GLY A 573 9.21 12.40 -24.32
C GLY A 573 10.50 12.31 -23.47
N SER A 574 11.23 13.42 -23.38
CA SER A 574 12.45 13.51 -22.56
C SER A 574 12.16 14.04 -21.15
N ASN A 575 12.77 13.47 -20.11
CA ASN A 575 12.57 13.80 -18.69
C ASN A 575 11.19 13.45 -18.12
N ASP A 576 10.52 12.51 -18.79
CA ASP A 576 9.18 12.05 -18.44
C ASP A 576 9.23 10.76 -17.62
N ARG A 577 8.08 10.34 -17.10
CA ARG A 577 7.91 9.05 -16.44
C ARG A 577 6.79 8.29 -17.11
N ALA A 578 7.01 7.02 -17.37
CA ALA A 578 6.02 6.13 -17.96
C ALA A 578 5.92 4.84 -17.17
N PHE A 579 4.69 4.37 -16.99
CA PHE A 579 4.32 3.15 -16.30
C PHE A 579 3.39 2.38 -17.22
N GLY A 580 3.78 1.19 -17.67
CA GLY A 580 2.91 0.29 -18.44
C GLY A 580 1.75 -0.17 -17.57
N GLY A 581 2.06 -0.96 -16.54
CA GLY A 581 1.10 -1.42 -15.55
C GLY A 581 0.93 -2.94 -15.64
N LEU A 582 -0.30 -3.41 -15.83
CA LEU A 582 -0.61 -4.82 -16.02
C LEU A 582 -0.88 -5.07 -17.50
N GLY A 583 -0.11 -5.91 -18.16
CA GLY A 583 -0.27 -6.13 -19.59
C GLY A 583 1.08 -6.31 -20.26
N ASN A 584 1.06 -6.71 -21.52
CA ASN A 584 2.26 -6.79 -22.33
C ASN A 584 2.41 -5.48 -23.10
N ASP A 585 3.03 -4.50 -22.48
CA ASP A 585 2.98 -3.11 -22.90
C ASP A 585 4.10 -2.75 -23.87
N ILE A 586 3.89 -1.67 -24.61
CA ILE A 586 4.89 -1.08 -25.50
C ILE A 586 5.25 0.29 -24.97
N ILE A 587 6.51 0.47 -24.55
CA ILE A 587 7.04 1.76 -24.11
C ILE A 587 8.08 2.26 -25.12
N ASP A 588 7.67 3.21 -25.96
CA ASP A 588 8.53 3.84 -26.98
C ASP A 588 9.07 5.20 -26.47
N ALA A 589 10.32 5.18 -26.01
CA ALA A 589 11.09 6.37 -25.63
C ALA A 589 12.19 6.70 -26.68
N THR A 590 12.04 6.29 -27.95
CA THR A 590 13.07 6.51 -28.98
C THR A 590 13.34 7.99 -29.27
N LEU A 591 12.38 8.86 -28.94
CA LEU A 591 12.49 10.30 -29.03
C LEU A 591 13.10 10.94 -27.79
N SER A 592 13.23 10.19 -26.68
CA SER A 592 13.90 10.66 -25.46
C SER A 592 15.38 10.95 -25.71
N THR A 593 15.80 12.11 -25.24
CA THR A 593 17.21 12.54 -25.21
C THR A 593 17.80 12.47 -23.80
N GLY A 594 17.06 11.87 -22.86
CA GLY A 594 17.52 11.48 -21.54
C GLY A 594 16.71 12.05 -20.39
N GLY A 595 16.95 11.45 -19.22
CA GLY A 595 16.32 11.80 -17.95
C GLY A 595 14.95 11.17 -17.73
N SER A 596 14.45 10.36 -18.66
CA SER A 596 13.18 9.67 -18.48
C SER A 596 13.34 8.43 -17.60
N ARG A 597 12.27 8.08 -16.87
CA ARG A 597 12.20 6.88 -16.02
C ARG A 597 11.03 6.03 -16.49
N LEU A 598 11.31 4.80 -16.90
CA LEU A 598 10.36 3.92 -17.57
C LEU A 598 10.19 2.65 -16.75
N TYR A 599 8.94 2.24 -16.58
CA TYR A 599 8.54 1.09 -15.78
C TYR A 599 7.53 0.28 -16.59
N GLY A 600 7.78 -1.01 -16.80
CA GLY A 600 6.91 -1.87 -17.60
C GLY A 600 5.78 -2.37 -16.74
N GLY A 601 6.12 -3.11 -15.69
CA GLY A 601 5.16 -3.60 -14.72
C GLY A 601 5.08 -5.11 -14.79
N ALA A 602 3.87 -5.67 -14.91
CA ALA A 602 3.68 -7.11 -15.02
C ALA A 602 3.19 -7.48 -16.43
N GLY A 603 3.85 -8.42 -17.07
CA GLY A 603 3.58 -8.88 -18.43
C GLY A 603 4.86 -8.83 -19.28
N ASP A 604 4.82 -9.42 -20.48
CA ASP A 604 5.99 -9.43 -21.37
C ASP A 604 6.06 -8.10 -22.14
N ASP A 605 6.86 -7.16 -21.67
CA ASP A 605 6.89 -5.78 -22.14
C ASP A 605 7.92 -5.56 -23.25
N SER A 606 7.71 -4.50 -24.03
CA SER A 606 8.60 -4.09 -25.13
C SER A 606 9.03 -2.64 -24.98
N PHE A 607 10.33 -2.42 -24.78
CA PHE A 607 10.94 -1.10 -24.64
C PHE A 607 11.75 -0.70 -25.86
N PHE A 608 11.53 0.52 -26.35
CA PHE A 608 12.35 1.15 -27.37
C PHE A 608 12.99 2.42 -26.83
N LEU A 609 14.29 2.38 -26.55
CA LEU A 609 14.97 3.43 -25.79
C LEU A 609 15.69 4.45 -26.69
N GLY A 610 15.74 5.68 -26.18
CA GLY A 610 16.53 6.77 -26.73
C GLY A 610 17.94 6.79 -26.16
N ALA A 611 18.25 7.81 -25.36
CA ALA A 611 19.56 7.99 -24.74
C ALA A 611 19.41 8.44 -23.30
N GLY A 612 20.20 7.92 -22.36
CA GLY A 612 20.30 8.46 -21.00
C GLY A 612 19.06 8.28 -20.11
N ASP A 613 18.26 7.25 -20.36
CA ASP A 613 17.05 6.92 -19.58
C ASP A 613 17.33 5.85 -18.52
N ARG A 614 16.40 5.70 -17.55
CA ARG A 614 16.45 4.65 -16.52
C ARG A 614 15.22 3.75 -16.64
N ILE A 615 15.44 2.45 -16.61
CA ILE A 615 14.42 1.46 -16.96
C ILE A 615 14.39 0.36 -15.89
N ILE A 616 13.18 -0.03 -15.52
CA ILE A 616 12.87 -1.27 -14.82
C ILE A 616 11.76 -1.93 -15.63
N ALA A 617 12.06 -3.01 -16.34
CA ALA A 617 11.07 -3.64 -17.21
C ALA A 617 9.98 -4.30 -16.36
N GLY A 618 10.34 -5.20 -15.43
CA GLY A 618 9.44 -5.65 -14.38
C GLY A 618 9.36 -7.16 -14.33
N ALA A 619 8.15 -7.70 -14.30
CA ALA A 619 7.91 -9.14 -14.27
C ALA A 619 7.37 -9.60 -15.62
N GLY A 620 8.01 -10.59 -16.24
CA GLY A 620 7.68 -11.05 -17.59
C GLY A 620 8.94 -11.30 -18.40
N ASP A 621 8.81 -11.93 -19.57
CA ASP A 621 9.94 -12.12 -20.48
C ASP A 621 10.10 -10.86 -21.36
N ASP A 622 10.85 -9.87 -20.88
CA ASP A 622 10.85 -8.52 -21.46
C ASP A 622 11.82 -8.33 -22.63
N GLN A 623 11.46 -7.46 -23.58
CA GLN A 623 12.31 -7.09 -24.72
C GLN A 623 12.75 -5.64 -24.66
N ILE A 624 14.06 -5.40 -24.41
CA ILE A 624 14.60 -4.05 -24.28
C ILE A 624 15.55 -3.69 -25.42
N PHE A 625 15.13 -2.77 -26.28
CA PHE A 625 15.94 -2.22 -27.37
C PHE A 625 16.62 -0.92 -26.95
N ALA A 626 17.92 -0.99 -26.64
CA ALA A 626 18.66 0.11 -26.01
C ALA A 626 19.00 1.31 -26.94
N GLY A 627 18.61 1.24 -28.21
CA GLY A 627 18.76 2.33 -29.17
C GLY A 627 20.20 2.72 -29.51
N VAL A 628 20.36 3.78 -30.32
CA VAL A 628 21.67 4.30 -30.75
C VAL A 628 22.24 5.37 -29.80
N GLY A 629 21.42 5.88 -28.88
CA GLY A 629 21.78 6.96 -27.98
C GLY A 629 22.85 6.57 -26.97
N GLY A 630 22.63 5.48 -26.25
CA GLY A 630 23.52 5.02 -25.19
C GLY A 630 23.24 5.68 -23.83
N GLU A 631 24.06 5.35 -22.83
CA GLU A 631 23.94 5.83 -21.43
C GLU A 631 22.64 5.45 -20.70
N ASN A 632 21.85 4.51 -21.22
CA ASN A 632 20.70 4.00 -20.49
C ASN A 632 21.14 3.11 -19.32
N VAL A 633 20.38 3.13 -18.22
CA VAL A 633 20.52 2.19 -17.09
C VAL A 633 19.30 1.29 -17.08
N ILE A 634 19.52 -0.01 -17.29
CA ILE A 634 18.48 -0.97 -17.61
C ILE A 634 18.49 -2.07 -16.55
N THR A 635 17.34 -2.32 -15.95
CA THR A 635 17.04 -3.46 -15.08
C THR A 635 15.95 -4.27 -15.78
N GLY A 636 16.17 -5.56 -16.02
CA GLY A 636 15.18 -6.45 -16.63
C GLY A 636 14.09 -6.80 -15.62
N GLY A 637 14.48 -7.31 -14.46
CA GLY A 637 13.57 -7.73 -13.41
C GLY A 637 13.42 -9.25 -13.38
N ALA A 638 12.20 -9.75 -13.26
CA ALA A 638 11.91 -11.16 -13.11
C ALA A 638 11.40 -11.76 -14.42
N GLY A 639 12.14 -12.71 -14.99
CA GLY A 639 11.74 -13.36 -16.24
C GLY A 639 12.96 -13.81 -17.03
N ALA A 640 12.77 -14.15 -18.30
CA ALA A 640 13.85 -14.38 -19.24
C ALA A 640 13.98 -13.20 -20.21
N ASP A 641 14.82 -12.24 -19.87
CA ASP A 641 14.84 -10.95 -20.54
C ASP A 641 15.79 -10.88 -21.74
N GLU A 642 15.43 -10.08 -22.74
CA GLU A 642 16.24 -9.81 -23.93
C GLU A 642 16.79 -8.38 -23.96
N PHE A 643 18.08 -8.23 -23.65
CA PHE A 643 18.78 -6.94 -23.70
C PHE A 643 19.42 -6.69 -25.07
N TRP A 644 18.73 -6.01 -25.98
CA TRP A 644 19.22 -5.65 -27.31
C TRP A 644 20.11 -4.40 -27.28
N ILE A 645 21.39 -4.61 -26.95
CA ILE A 645 22.40 -3.55 -26.75
C ILE A 645 22.94 -2.93 -28.05
N ALA A 646 22.66 -3.54 -29.20
CA ALA A 646 22.94 -2.99 -30.52
C ALA A 646 22.00 -3.61 -31.56
N ASN A 647 21.33 -2.77 -32.35
CA ASN A 647 20.46 -3.21 -33.44
C ASN A 647 20.67 -2.32 -34.66
N ALA A 648 21.15 -2.91 -35.75
CA ALA A 648 21.58 -2.28 -37.02
C ALA A 648 22.77 -1.29 -36.91
N GLU A 649 22.92 -0.60 -35.78
CA GLU A 649 24.00 0.34 -35.48
C GLU A 649 24.51 0.13 -34.04
N THR A 650 25.74 0.56 -33.75
CA THR A 650 26.30 0.55 -32.38
C THR A 650 25.91 1.82 -31.65
N PRO A 651 25.63 1.78 -30.33
CA PRO A 651 25.30 2.97 -29.57
C PRO A 651 26.50 3.94 -29.53
N LEU A 652 26.22 5.23 -29.34
CA LEU A 652 27.26 6.26 -29.23
C LEU A 652 28.07 6.14 -27.93
N LEU A 653 27.42 5.68 -26.87
CA LEU A 653 27.97 5.46 -25.55
C LEU A 653 27.43 4.13 -25.00
N PRO A 654 28.17 3.43 -24.12
CA PRO A 654 27.71 2.16 -23.60
C PRO A 654 26.45 2.34 -22.72
N ASN A 655 25.53 1.39 -22.81
CA ASN A 655 24.44 1.25 -21.85
C ASN A 655 24.92 0.48 -20.60
N THR A 656 24.16 0.51 -19.51
CA THR A 656 24.44 -0.23 -18.28
C THR A 656 23.28 -1.16 -17.98
N ILE A 657 23.56 -2.44 -17.79
CA ILE A 657 22.58 -3.46 -17.38
C ILE A 657 22.90 -3.85 -15.94
N THR A 658 21.90 -3.85 -15.06
CA THR A 658 22.08 -3.87 -13.60
C THR A 658 21.93 -5.25 -12.98
N ASP A 659 21.18 -6.17 -13.60
CA ASP A 659 20.66 -7.39 -12.96
C ASP A 659 20.74 -8.67 -13.81
N PHE A 660 21.44 -8.64 -14.96
CA PHE A 660 21.59 -9.77 -15.87
C PHE A 660 21.86 -11.13 -15.16
N GLU A 661 20.98 -12.11 -15.37
CA GLU A 661 21.04 -13.47 -14.83
C GLU A 661 21.49 -14.50 -15.89
N ASP A 662 22.65 -15.12 -15.65
CA ASP A 662 23.21 -16.17 -16.51
C ASP A 662 22.28 -17.39 -16.63
N GLY A 663 21.91 -17.73 -17.86
CA GLY A 663 21.03 -18.86 -18.17
C GLY A 663 19.54 -18.60 -18.08
N ALA A 664 19.12 -17.40 -17.66
CA ALA A 664 17.75 -16.89 -17.81
C ALA A 664 17.71 -15.84 -18.94
N ASP A 665 18.57 -14.83 -18.85
CA ASP A 665 18.56 -13.68 -19.75
C ASP A 665 19.48 -13.86 -20.97
N VAL A 666 19.25 -13.04 -21.99
CA VAL A 666 20.10 -12.99 -23.19
C VAL A 666 20.44 -11.58 -23.65
N ILE A 667 21.60 -11.45 -24.27
CA ILE A 667 22.11 -10.20 -24.82
C ILE A 667 22.00 -10.21 -26.34
N GLY A 668 21.16 -9.34 -26.88
CA GLY A 668 20.90 -9.19 -28.31
C GLY A 668 21.90 -8.28 -29.03
N VAL A 669 22.49 -8.77 -30.13
CA VAL A 669 23.28 -7.96 -31.08
C VAL A 669 22.79 -8.25 -32.52
N GLY A 670 21.96 -7.35 -33.04
CA GLY A 670 21.31 -7.50 -34.34
C GLY A 670 21.86 -6.59 -35.44
N GLY A 671 21.79 -7.03 -36.71
CA GLY A 671 21.96 -6.18 -37.89
C GLY A 671 23.39 -5.74 -38.22
N LEU A 672 24.39 -6.16 -37.44
CA LEU A 672 25.81 -5.77 -37.59
C LEU A 672 26.71 -6.88 -38.14
N GLY A 673 26.15 -8.08 -38.41
CA GLY A 673 26.93 -9.25 -38.82
C GLY A 673 27.92 -9.72 -37.75
N ALA A 674 27.63 -9.42 -36.49
CA ALA A 674 28.40 -9.83 -35.33
C ALA A 674 28.21 -11.34 -35.05
N SER A 675 29.13 -11.87 -34.26
CA SER A 675 29.05 -13.19 -33.64
C SER A 675 29.75 -13.13 -32.29
N PHE A 676 29.55 -14.13 -31.43
CA PHE A 676 30.18 -14.16 -30.11
C PHE A 676 31.71 -13.99 -30.19
N GLY A 677 32.36 -14.65 -31.15
CA GLY A 677 33.82 -14.53 -31.36
C GLY A 677 34.31 -13.17 -31.88
N SER A 678 33.41 -12.26 -32.28
CA SER A 678 33.74 -10.89 -32.68
C SER A 678 33.63 -9.87 -31.54
N LEU A 679 33.02 -10.25 -30.42
CA LEU A 679 32.89 -9.40 -29.24
C LEU A 679 34.19 -9.42 -28.43
N THR A 680 34.44 -8.30 -27.75
CA THR A 680 35.51 -8.17 -26.74
C THR A 680 34.86 -7.98 -25.38
N LEU A 681 35.12 -8.88 -24.45
CA LEU A 681 34.63 -8.83 -23.07
C LEU A 681 35.79 -8.44 -22.15
N THR A 682 35.64 -7.34 -21.41
CA THR A 682 36.69 -6.80 -20.52
C THR A 682 36.17 -6.67 -19.10
N ALA A 683 36.89 -7.23 -18.12
CA ALA A 683 36.58 -7.07 -16.69
C ALA A 683 37.06 -5.72 -16.15
N ALA A 684 36.22 -5.04 -15.39
CA ALA A 684 36.59 -3.85 -14.62
C ALA A 684 35.74 -3.76 -13.35
N ASP A 685 36.40 -3.72 -12.17
CA ASP A 685 35.77 -3.49 -10.87
C ASP A 685 34.55 -4.39 -10.54
N GLY A 686 34.56 -5.67 -10.96
CA GLY A 686 33.46 -6.61 -10.74
C GLY A 686 32.40 -6.65 -11.85
N ASN A 687 32.59 -5.84 -12.91
CA ASN A 687 31.65 -5.67 -14.01
C ASN A 687 32.27 -6.15 -15.34
N THR A 688 31.42 -6.40 -16.35
CA THR A 688 31.84 -6.75 -17.71
C THR A 688 31.48 -5.67 -18.72
N THR A 689 32.47 -5.14 -19.44
CA THR A 689 32.23 -4.30 -20.63
C THR A 689 32.21 -5.16 -21.89
N ILE A 690 31.13 -5.04 -22.68
CA ILE A 690 30.93 -5.70 -23.97
C ILE A 690 31.23 -4.69 -25.08
N ALA A 691 32.17 -5.02 -25.96
CA ALA A 691 32.55 -4.15 -27.07
C ALA A 691 32.56 -4.89 -28.42
N LEU A 692 32.23 -4.17 -29.49
CA LEU A 692 32.31 -4.65 -30.87
C LEU A 692 33.16 -3.68 -31.70
N ALA A 693 34.17 -4.22 -32.39
CA ALA A 693 35.09 -3.44 -33.24
C ALA A 693 35.76 -2.23 -32.55
N GLY A 694 35.90 -2.28 -31.21
CA GLY A 694 36.49 -1.21 -30.39
C GLY A 694 35.51 -0.14 -29.92
N ASN A 695 34.21 -0.32 -30.16
CA ASN A 695 33.14 0.50 -29.55
C ASN A 695 32.51 -0.27 -28.40
N ASP A 696 32.42 0.35 -27.23
CA ASP A 696 31.74 -0.22 -26.06
C ASP A 696 30.22 -0.12 -26.28
N LEU A 697 29.52 -1.25 -26.13
CA LEU A 697 28.08 -1.36 -26.37
C LEU A 697 27.31 -1.32 -25.05
N ALA A 698 27.76 -2.09 -24.06
CA ALA A 698 27.13 -2.16 -22.74
C ALA A 698 28.12 -2.56 -21.64
N VAL A 699 27.74 -2.27 -20.40
CA VAL A 699 28.38 -2.69 -19.17
C VAL A 699 27.38 -3.52 -18.37
N LEU A 700 27.72 -4.76 -18.02
CA LEU A 700 26.95 -5.58 -17.09
C LEU A 700 27.51 -5.39 -15.67
N LEU A 701 26.66 -4.95 -14.75
CA LEU A 701 27.05 -4.78 -13.34
C LEU A 701 27.06 -6.11 -12.61
N GLY A 702 28.07 -6.35 -11.77
CA GLY A 702 28.15 -7.56 -10.94
C GLY A 702 28.42 -8.88 -11.70
N VAL A 703 28.46 -8.85 -13.03
CA VAL A 703 28.71 -10.02 -13.88
C VAL A 703 30.17 -10.03 -14.34
N GLU A 704 30.88 -11.11 -14.04
CA GLU A 704 32.27 -11.32 -14.48
C GLU A 704 32.35 -11.97 -15.87
N PRO A 705 33.32 -11.61 -16.74
CA PRO A 705 33.34 -12.10 -18.13
C PRO A 705 33.52 -13.61 -18.27
N GLY A 706 33.98 -14.29 -17.21
CA GLY A 706 34.19 -15.74 -17.19
C GLY A 706 32.90 -16.55 -16.98
N VAL A 707 31.80 -15.88 -16.60
CA VAL A 707 30.47 -16.49 -16.48
C VAL A 707 29.81 -16.58 -17.85
N LEU A 708 29.94 -15.53 -18.67
CA LEU A 708 29.32 -15.44 -19.99
C LEU A 708 29.86 -16.44 -21.02
N SER A 709 28.93 -16.97 -21.83
CA SER A 709 29.12 -17.95 -22.88
C SER A 709 28.42 -17.55 -24.18
N GLU A 710 28.49 -18.37 -25.22
CA GLU A 710 27.75 -18.12 -26.47
C GLU A 710 26.23 -18.28 -26.30
N ALA A 711 25.76 -18.98 -25.25
CA ALA A 711 24.33 -19.19 -25.01
C ALA A 711 23.62 -17.91 -24.51
N ASP A 712 24.38 -17.01 -23.89
CA ASP A 712 23.91 -15.77 -23.28
C ASP A 712 23.76 -14.64 -24.32
N PHE A 713 23.94 -14.96 -25.61
CA PHE A 713 23.90 -13.98 -26.70
C PHE A 713 23.00 -14.46 -27.84
N VAL A 714 22.17 -13.53 -28.32
CA VAL A 714 21.36 -13.71 -29.52
C VAL A 714 21.90 -12.79 -30.62
N PHE A 715 22.16 -13.36 -31.80
CA PHE A 715 22.63 -12.61 -32.97
C PHE A 715 21.59 -12.69 -34.10
N ALA A 716 21.23 -11.53 -34.67
CA ALA A 716 20.23 -11.41 -35.74
C ALA A 716 20.77 -10.74 -37.01
#